data_AF-A0A0F7SYC0-F1
#
_entry.id   AF-A0A0F7SYC0-F1
#
_cell.length_a   1.000
_cell.length_b   1.000
_cell.length_c   1.000
_cell.angle_alpha   90.00
_cell.angle_beta   90.00
_cell.angle_gamma   90.00
#
_symmetry.space_group_name_H-M   'P 1'
#
loop_
_entity.id
_entity.type
_entity.pdbx_description
1 polymer ?
#
loop_
_entity_poly.entity_id
_entity_poly.type
_entity_poly.pdbx_seq_one_letter_code
_entity_poly.pdbx_strand_id
1 'polypeptide(L)'
;MLTKIPSPGSLILLPGLLVLSIYVTFFSPEYIFVRPSLFWSLEAKHVDWKDDLVFNYTGAYTPYMMKHVEYYVPAGCEITQVTILQRHMSRYPTEKGHTLIQAALNKVVAASGSIQDQTLLFIKNFKLELEEGEIWGDLTAYGRTEAYDAGRFYRNRYKVFAGKIADSVFIRSSGSRRTTESGRHFSQGYHGTTRLPSIDLVMEKETGMNNSLSVSTCASESDSIDLPGVIIPNAWIKSKGLPIASRLNSLIPGANLTPVDTLALMSLCGFDSVRPVKGRLSPWCNVFTLDEWKSNEYFYDLSKYYSHSYGSPFGKTKGISYLNELVARLTDTSDVVQGGASNMSSLAPPGGRRIFIDMSHDNTMVSILAALGYPEDGENLPPKGPPPVPSPFIVSSVVPFGARIVFERLTCGAPSNFAKDDNIFLRTFVNDVVQKTSENPSGLVSLKNFLKSEHVRFGQSGGNWAEKCFDSQSILREMDNDDYWSIDAIIADNQKLPCTFQLDVQGLGYLDGGNESDIKELAKSEIPFWLVQTLAINDFVTFNIPQAFSNRVRNALNAESRSVKLSNLVGGLGMWYGFGRRLVGILDDPQATYLSTLLLTTFKFRAPEIQDQAQHAASITSHAQASLGSGTGAGEFRDGLEGEERELFAIAQDSARRMKHWYDSNSSS
;
A
#
# COMPACT_ATOMS: atom_id res chain seq x y z
N MET A 1 -66.70 3.51 57.10
CA MET A 1 -65.59 2.96 57.92
C MET A 1 -64.65 2.21 56.99
N LEU A 2 -63.31 2.25 57.07
CA LEU A 2 -62.33 3.05 57.83
C LEU A 2 -61.00 2.98 57.00
N THR A 3 -60.49 4.08 56.40
CA THR A 3 -59.32 4.92 56.83
C THR A 3 -57.92 4.28 56.76
N LYS A 4 -56.84 4.95 56.30
CA LYS A 4 -56.64 6.23 55.54
C LYS A 4 -55.19 6.34 54.97
N ILE A 5 -54.92 7.30 54.07
CA ILE A 5 -53.62 7.51 53.35
C ILE A 5 -53.30 9.03 53.18
N PRO A 6 -52.03 9.47 53.33
CA PRO A 6 -51.49 10.63 52.57
C PRO A 6 -49.97 10.52 52.18
N SER A 7 -49.42 11.58 51.53
CA SER A 7 -47.98 11.91 51.35
C SER A 7 -47.73 13.40 51.75
N PRO A 8 -46.57 14.10 51.59
CA PRO A 8 -45.50 14.12 50.55
C PRO A 8 -44.08 13.84 51.17
N GLY A 9 -42.88 14.24 50.68
CA GLY A 9 -42.38 15.09 49.57
C GLY A 9 -42.10 16.57 49.96
N SER A 10 -41.18 17.35 49.37
CA SER A 10 -40.11 17.13 48.36
C SER A 10 -39.11 18.34 48.32
N LEU A 11 -37.80 18.15 48.06
CA LEU A 11 -36.82 19.25 47.81
C LEU A 11 -35.55 18.73 47.05
N ILE A 12 -34.86 19.34 46.06
CA ILE A 12 -34.99 20.55 45.17
C ILE A 12 -33.93 21.69 45.37
N LEU A 13 -32.86 21.70 44.53
CA LEU A 13 -32.02 22.86 44.07
C LEU A 13 -31.11 23.57 45.13
N LEU A 14 -30.12 24.47 44.89
CA LEU A 14 -29.25 25.03 43.80
C LEU A 14 -28.11 25.85 44.51
N PRO A 15 -27.39 26.85 43.91
CA PRO A 15 -26.59 27.00 42.67
C PRO A 15 -25.05 26.97 43.02
N GLY A 16 -24.03 27.26 42.19
CA GLY A 16 -23.89 27.84 40.84
C GLY A 16 -23.07 29.17 40.85
N LEU A 17 -22.37 29.49 39.75
CA LEU A 17 -21.54 30.72 39.52
C LEU A 17 -20.26 30.85 40.38
N LEU A 18 -19.22 31.64 40.03
CA LEU A 18 -18.60 32.09 38.75
C LEU A 18 -17.22 32.74 39.11
N VAL A 19 -16.48 33.30 38.13
CA VAL A 19 -15.25 34.14 38.31
C VAL A 19 -14.02 33.32 38.77
N LEU A 20 -12.94 33.08 37.99
CA LEU A 20 -12.19 33.88 37.00
C LEU A 20 -11.31 34.96 37.63
N SER A 21 -10.06 34.62 37.96
CA SER A 21 -9.00 35.62 38.20
C SER A 21 -7.67 35.11 37.65
N ILE A 22 -7.19 35.80 36.63
CA ILE A 22 -5.91 35.57 35.97
C ILE A 22 -4.81 36.18 36.84
N TYR A 23 -3.68 35.48 37.00
CA TYR A 23 -2.39 36.15 37.15
C TYR A 23 -1.37 35.51 36.21
N VAL A 24 -1.05 36.24 35.15
CA VAL A 24 0.13 35.97 34.32
C VAL A 24 1.27 36.82 34.87
N THR A 25 2.31 36.16 35.35
CA THR A 25 3.65 36.77 35.51
C THR A 25 4.65 35.86 34.83
N PHE A 26 5.29 36.37 33.78
CA PHE A 26 6.38 35.69 33.09
C PHE A 26 7.58 35.59 34.03
N PHE A 27 8.16 34.39 34.17
CA PHE A 27 9.61 34.16 34.06
C PHE A 27 9.85 32.65 33.91
N SER A 28 10.69 32.27 32.94
CA SER A 28 11.06 30.90 32.61
C SER A 28 12.59 30.85 32.36
N PRO A 29 13.24 29.66 32.31
CA PRO A 29 12.76 28.31 32.65
C PRO A 29 13.75 27.49 33.54
N GLU A 30 13.29 26.87 34.63
CA GLU A 30 13.98 25.69 35.20
C GLU A 30 13.00 24.57 35.58
N TYR A 31 13.50 23.32 35.56
CA TYR A 31 12.69 22.11 35.55
C TYR A 31 12.18 21.72 36.95
N ILE A 32 10.86 21.75 37.15
CA ILE A 32 10.20 21.06 38.27
C ILE A 32 9.52 19.78 37.76
N PHE A 33 10.14 18.63 38.03
CA PHE A 33 9.56 17.31 37.79
C PHE A 33 8.41 17.03 38.79
N VAL A 34 7.20 17.46 38.46
CA VAL A 34 5.98 16.99 39.14
C VAL A 34 5.77 15.53 38.77
N ARG A 35 5.75 14.61 39.76
CA ARG A 35 5.67 13.15 39.54
C ARG A 35 4.25 12.70 39.18
N PRO A 36 3.97 12.15 37.99
CA PRO A 36 2.68 11.54 37.65
C PRO A 36 2.64 10.06 38.10
N SER A 37 2.78 9.80 39.40
CA SER A 37 2.98 8.43 39.93
C SER A 37 1.73 7.79 40.56
N LEU A 38 0.52 8.25 40.22
CA LEU A 38 -0.73 7.83 40.89
C LEU A 38 -1.96 7.59 39.97
N PHE A 39 -1.87 7.80 38.65
CA PHE A 39 -3.01 7.64 37.73
C PHE A 39 -2.94 6.41 36.79
N TRP A 40 -1.80 5.72 36.71
CA TRP A 40 -1.58 4.61 35.76
C TRP A 40 -1.70 3.20 36.37
N SER A 41 -2.62 2.99 37.32
CA SER A 41 -2.88 1.69 37.96
C SER A 41 -4.27 1.10 37.68
N LEU A 42 -5.08 1.73 36.81
CA LEU A 42 -6.31 1.15 36.28
C LEU A 42 -6.01 0.11 35.20
N GLU A 43 -5.60 -1.10 35.59
CA GLU A 43 -5.45 -2.24 34.68
C GLU A 43 -6.64 -2.33 33.73
N ALA A 44 -6.39 -2.17 32.43
CA ALA A 44 -7.38 -2.49 31.41
C ALA A 44 -7.46 -4.00 31.31
N LYS A 45 -8.57 -4.59 31.78
CA LYS A 45 -8.83 -6.00 31.50
C LYS A 45 -9.05 -6.15 30.00
N HIS A 46 -8.41 -7.15 29.41
CA HIS A 46 -8.60 -7.53 28.02
C HIS A 46 -10.10 -7.75 27.74
N VAL A 47 -10.58 -7.25 26.60
CA VAL A 47 -11.98 -7.36 26.17
C VAL A 47 -12.06 -8.51 25.19
N ASP A 48 -12.99 -9.42 25.39
CA ASP A 48 -13.20 -10.54 24.47
C ASP A 48 -14.23 -10.16 23.39
N TRP A 49 -13.75 -9.75 22.23
CA TRP A 49 -14.57 -9.29 21.11
C TRP A 49 -15.16 -10.42 20.24
N LYS A 50 -14.99 -11.70 20.63
CA LYS A 50 -15.34 -12.87 19.78
C LYS A 50 -16.82 -12.97 19.41
N ASP A 51 -17.72 -12.47 20.26
CA ASP A 51 -19.17 -12.50 20.02
C ASP A 51 -19.66 -11.35 19.11
N ASP A 52 -18.86 -10.27 18.98
CA ASP A 52 -19.16 -9.12 18.13
C ASP A 52 -18.82 -9.42 16.66
N LEU A 53 -19.75 -10.08 15.97
CA LEU A 53 -19.63 -10.53 14.57
C LEU A 53 -19.10 -9.43 13.61
N VAL A 54 -19.40 -8.15 13.88
CA VAL A 54 -18.92 -6.98 13.13
C VAL A 54 -17.40 -6.94 12.99
N PHE A 55 -16.63 -7.33 14.02
CA PHE A 55 -15.16 -7.26 13.95
C PHE A 55 -14.53 -8.28 12.99
N ASN A 56 -15.26 -9.30 12.55
CA ASN A 56 -14.78 -10.16 11.46
C ASN A 56 -14.87 -9.47 10.08
N TYR A 57 -15.32 -8.21 10.04
CA TYR A 57 -15.58 -7.44 8.83
C TYR A 57 -15.09 -5.97 8.87
N THR A 58 -14.26 -5.63 9.87
CA THR A 58 -13.66 -4.29 10.03
C THR A 58 -12.28 -4.15 9.37
N GLY A 59 -11.88 -5.10 8.53
CA GLY A 59 -10.63 -5.13 7.80
C GLY A 59 -9.42 -4.92 8.70
N ALA A 60 -8.54 -3.99 8.30
CA ALA A 60 -7.31 -3.69 9.02
C ALA A 60 -7.52 -2.86 10.31
N TYR A 61 -8.77 -2.62 10.75
CA TYR A 61 -9.11 -1.95 12.03
C TYR A 61 -9.77 -2.89 13.05
N THR A 62 -9.89 -4.17 12.70
CA THR A 62 -10.25 -5.27 13.59
C THR A 62 -9.31 -5.32 14.80
N PRO A 63 -9.79 -5.30 16.06
CA PRO A 63 -8.96 -5.48 17.27
C PRO A 63 -8.26 -6.85 17.29
N TYR A 64 -7.19 -7.02 18.08
CA TYR A 64 -6.58 -8.35 18.16
C TYR A 64 -7.47 -9.34 18.94
N MET A 65 -7.90 -10.42 18.27
CA MET A 65 -8.62 -11.53 18.88
C MET A 65 -7.77 -12.79 18.91
N MET A 66 -7.32 -13.19 20.11
CA MET A 66 -6.64 -14.47 20.32
C MET A 66 -7.55 -15.63 19.91
N LYS A 67 -7.07 -16.50 19.02
CA LYS A 67 -7.81 -17.70 18.62
C LYS A 67 -7.49 -18.82 19.62
N HIS A 68 -8.51 -19.49 20.16
CA HIS A 68 -8.34 -20.60 21.10
C HIS A 68 -7.93 -21.90 20.39
N VAL A 69 -6.80 -21.86 19.68
CA VAL A 69 -6.15 -23.01 19.05
C VAL A 69 -5.25 -23.68 20.09
N GLU A 70 -5.31 -25.00 20.22
CA GLU A 70 -4.42 -25.75 21.12
C GLU A 70 -2.96 -25.60 20.67
N TYR A 71 -2.10 -25.12 21.56
CA TYR A 71 -0.67 -24.97 21.31
C TYR A 71 0.13 -26.05 22.05
N TYR A 72 0.86 -26.84 21.27
CA TYR A 72 1.87 -27.78 21.74
C TYR A 72 3.14 -27.70 20.89
N VAL A 73 4.26 -28.11 21.47
CA VAL A 73 5.46 -28.48 20.71
C VAL A 73 5.28 -29.94 20.26
N PRO A 74 5.52 -30.31 18.99
CA PRO A 74 5.30 -31.68 18.53
C PRO A 74 6.20 -32.68 19.28
N ALA A 75 5.69 -33.90 19.48
CA ALA A 75 6.42 -34.93 20.20
C ALA A 75 7.78 -35.24 19.52
N GLY A 76 8.86 -35.26 20.32
CA GLY A 76 10.21 -35.44 19.82
C GLY A 76 10.88 -34.17 19.25
N CYS A 77 10.24 -33.00 19.30
CA CYS A 77 10.83 -31.72 18.89
C CYS A 77 11.17 -30.81 20.08
N GLU A 78 12.27 -30.07 19.97
CA GLU A 78 12.61 -28.90 20.82
C GLU A 78 12.63 -27.64 19.94
N ILE A 79 12.06 -26.52 20.42
CA ILE A 79 12.21 -25.22 19.76
C ILE A 79 13.66 -24.74 19.96
N THR A 80 14.31 -24.26 18.89
CA THR A 80 15.69 -23.75 18.92
C THR A 80 15.79 -22.27 18.55
N GLN A 81 14.75 -21.68 17.96
CA GLN A 81 14.66 -20.24 17.68
C GLN A 81 13.21 -19.81 17.53
N VAL A 82 12.89 -18.54 17.82
CA VAL A 82 11.60 -17.92 17.47
C VAL A 82 11.84 -16.55 16.85
N THR A 83 11.20 -16.25 15.72
CA THR A 83 11.03 -14.89 15.19
C THR A 83 9.55 -14.53 15.21
N ILE A 84 9.20 -13.31 15.64
CA ILE A 84 7.83 -12.79 15.73
C ILE A 84 7.78 -11.44 15.01
N LEU A 85 7.10 -11.40 13.86
CA LEU A 85 6.76 -10.17 13.17
C LEU A 85 5.38 -9.72 13.64
N GLN A 86 5.29 -8.56 14.28
CA GLN A 86 4.06 -8.06 14.89
C GLN A 86 3.72 -6.65 14.42
N ARG A 87 2.45 -6.40 14.06
CA ARG A 87 1.93 -5.07 13.76
C ARG A 87 1.87 -4.26 15.06
N HIS A 88 2.01 -2.95 14.96
CA HIS A 88 1.54 -2.08 16.05
C HIS A 88 0.09 -2.38 16.45
N MET A 89 -0.20 -2.09 17.70
CA MET A 89 -1.48 -2.38 18.34
C MET A 89 -2.54 -1.32 17.98
N SER A 90 -3.69 -1.39 18.63
CA SER A 90 -4.81 -0.46 18.44
C SER A 90 -4.39 1.00 18.65
N ARG A 91 -4.83 1.86 17.73
CA ARG A 91 -4.40 3.26 17.63
C ARG A 91 -5.54 4.18 17.24
N TYR A 92 -5.38 5.47 17.52
CA TYR A 92 -6.22 6.51 16.93
C TYR A 92 -6.10 6.53 15.40
N PRO A 93 -7.07 7.12 14.66
CA PRO A 93 -6.90 7.41 13.24
C PRO A 93 -5.61 8.21 13.00
N THR A 94 -4.95 7.99 11.85
CA THR A 94 -3.92 8.93 11.39
C THR A 94 -4.58 10.27 11.04
N GLU A 95 -3.83 11.37 11.07
CA GLU A 95 -4.34 12.71 10.76
C GLU A 95 -5.20 12.77 9.47
N LYS A 96 -4.72 12.21 8.35
CA LYS A 96 -5.50 12.10 7.11
C LYS A 96 -6.83 11.32 7.28
N GLY A 97 -6.83 10.26 8.07
CA GLY A 97 -8.02 9.47 8.38
C GLY A 97 -9.00 10.23 9.29
N HIS A 98 -8.47 10.92 10.31
CA HIS A 98 -9.25 11.81 11.17
C HIS A 98 -9.94 12.91 10.36
N THR A 99 -9.27 13.56 9.41
CA THR A 99 -9.87 14.61 8.57
C THR A 99 -11.07 14.09 7.75
N LEU A 100 -10.97 12.90 7.16
CA LEU A 100 -12.09 12.26 6.44
C LEU A 100 -13.25 11.90 7.39
N ILE A 101 -12.92 11.31 8.54
CA ILE A 101 -13.87 10.99 9.61
C ILE A 101 -14.60 12.25 10.10
N GLN A 102 -13.87 13.33 10.36
CA GLN A 102 -14.44 14.55 10.93
C GLN A 102 -15.29 15.30 9.90
N ALA A 103 -14.96 15.25 8.61
CA ALA A 103 -15.81 15.76 7.54
C ALA A 103 -17.17 15.04 7.49
N ALA A 104 -17.15 13.69 7.57
CA ALA A 104 -18.37 12.89 7.60
C ALA A 104 -19.17 13.08 8.91
N LEU A 105 -18.49 13.21 10.05
CA LEU A 105 -19.12 13.53 11.35
C LEU A 105 -19.79 14.92 11.34
N ASN A 106 -19.14 15.94 10.79
CA ASN A 106 -19.70 17.30 10.72
C ASN A 106 -21.05 17.31 9.96
N LYS A 107 -21.15 16.53 8.86
CA LYS A 107 -22.40 16.36 8.10
C LYS A 107 -23.54 15.78 8.93
N VAL A 108 -23.33 14.63 9.56
CA VAL A 108 -24.37 13.94 10.35
C VAL A 108 -24.71 14.67 11.64
N VAL A 109 -23.76 15.39 12.25
CA VAL A 109 -24.01 16.23 13.43
C VAL A 109 -24.83 17.47 13.05
N ALA A 110 -24.52 18.15 11.94
CA ALA A 110 -25.31 19.28 11.45
C ALA A 110 -26.75 18.87 11.11
N ALA A 111 -26.94 17.71 10.48
CA ALA A 111 -28.25 17.15 10.18
C ALA A 111 -28.92 16.41 11.36
N SER A 112 -28.30 16.35 12.54
CA SER A 112 -28.78 15.53 13.66
C SER A 112 -30.14 15.96 14.24
N GLY A 113 -30.57 17.19 13.98
CA GLY A 113 -31.92 17.67 14.30
C GLY A 113 -33.05 17.02 13.49
N SER A 114 -32.72 16.42 12.34
CA SER A 114 -33.66 15.73 11.45
C SER A 114 -33.86 14.25 11.80
N ILE A 115 -33.06 13.69 12.71
CA ILE A 115 -33.04 12.26 13.02
C ILE A 115 -34.32 11.85 13.77
N GLN A 116 -35.09 10.95 13.17
CA GLN A 116 -36.27 10.33 13.79
C GLN A 116 -35.95 8.92 14.35
N ASP A 117 -34.91 8.27 13.84
CA ASP A 117 -34.50 6.93 14.28
C ASP A 117 -33.84 6.99 15.66
N GLN A 118 -34.45 6.34 16.65
CA GLN A 118 -33.97 6.31 18.04
C GLN A 118 -32.56 5.70 18.16
N THR A 119 -32.20 4.77 17.26
CA THR A 119 -30.86 4.14 17.26
C THR A 119 -29.75 5.11 16.84
N LEU A 120 -30.10 6.21 16.15
CA LEU A 120 -29.15 7.20 15.64
C LEU A 120 -29.09 8.49 16.48
N LEU A 121 -29.93 8.65 17.50
CA LEU A 121 -29.97 9.86 18.34
C LEU A 121 -28.65 10.16 19.09
N PHE A 122 -27.77 9.17 19.26
CA PHE A 122 -26.44 9.37 19.84
C PHE A 122 -25.57 10.32 19.01
N ILE A 123 -25.79 10.40 17.69
CA ILE A 123 -24.97 11.17 16.73
C ILE A 123 -24.88 12.64 17.15
N LYS A 124 -25.99 13.22 17.62
CA LYS A 124 -26.08 14.63 18.06
C LYS A 124 -25.03 15.02 19.10
N ASN A 125 -24.61 14.08 19.95
CA ASN A 125 -23.65 14.30 21.02
C ASN A 125 -22.33 13.54 20.79
N PHE A 126 -22.17 12.85 19.66
CA PHE A 126 -20.98 12.05 19.38
C PHE A 126 -19.79 12.95 19.04
N LYS A 127 -18.63 12.63 19.60
CA LYS A 127 -17.35 13.24 19.25
C LYS A 127 -16.26 12.19 19.21
N LEU A 128 -15.37 12.31 18.24
CA LEU A 128 -14.09 11.61 18.27
C LEU A 128 -13.05 12.52 18.93
N GLU A 129 -12.50 12.10 20.06
CA GLU A 129 -11.55 12.88 20.86
C GLU A 129 -10.29 12.05 21.15
N LEU A 130 -9.16 12.73 21.36
CA LEU A 130 -7.89 12.14 21.81
C LEU A 130 -7.85 12.07 23.35
N GLU A 131 -6.97 11.23 23.90
CA GLU A 131 -6.52 11.35 25.29
C GLU A 131 -5.55 12.53 25.47
N GLU A 132 -5.44 13.05 26.69
CA GLU A 132 -4.53 14.16 27.02
C GLU A 132 -3.07 13.77 26.75
N GLY A 133 -2.41 14.47 25.83
CA GLY A 133 -1.01 14.22 25.43
C GLY A 133 -0.80 13.31 24.20
N GLU A 134 -1.87 12.76 23.63
CA GLU A 134 -1.79 11.98 22.39
C GLU A 134 -1.93 12.82 21.12
N ILE A 135 -1.48 12.29 19.98
CA ILE A 135 -1.75 12.83 18.64
C ILE A 135 -2.34 11.77 17.69
N TRP A 136 -2.89 12.22 16.56
CA TRP A 136 -3.57 11.38 15.58
C TRP A 136 -2.66 10.32 14.94
N GLY A 137 -2.74 9.10 15.47
CA GLY A 137 -2.02 7.92 14.98
C GLY A 137 -1.16 7.23 16.04
N ASP A 138 -1.17 7.73 17.28
CA ASP A 138 -0.59 7.07 18.46
C ASP A 138 -1.46 5.90 18.95
N LEU A 139 -0.89 5.02 19.77
CA LEU A 139 -1.63 3.94 20.41
C LEU A 139 -2.71 4.49 21.36
N THR A 140 -3.84 3.80 21.47
CA THR A 140 -4.79 4.05 22.56
C THR A 140 -4.30 3.38 23.85
N ALA A 141 -4.82 3.78 25.03
CA ALA A 141 -4.57 3.04 26.27
C ALA A 141 -4.90 1.52 26.17
N TYR A 142 -5.89 1.15 25.35
CA TYR A 142 -6.18 -0.25 25.03
C TYR A 142 -5.06 -0.89 24.19
N GLY A 143 -4.56 -0.24 23.14
CA GLY A 143 -3.44 -0.74 22.33
C GLY A 143 -2.12 -0.90 23.11
N ARG A 144 -1.84 -0.02 24.07
CA ARG A 144 -0.72 -0.18 25.02
C ARG A 144 -0.87 -1.44 25.87
N THR A 145 -2.10 -1.78 26.23
CA THR A 145 -2.43 -3.00 26.98
C THR A 145 -2.31 -4.25 26.11
N GLU A 146 -2.82 -4.22 24.86
CA GLU A 146 -2.60 -5.31 23.87
C GLU A 146 -1.10 -5.62 23.72
N ALA A 147 -0.25 -4.60 23.71
CA ALA A 147 1.19 -4.77 23.60
C ALA A 147 1.82 -5.42 24.83
N TYR A 148 1.45 -4.95 26.02
CA TYR A 148 1.90 -5.51 27.30
C TYR A 148 1.48 -6.98 27.47
N ASP A 149 0.22 -7.32 27.17
CA ASP A 149 -0.25 -8.70 27.27
C ASP A 149 0.31 -9.60 26.16
N ALA A 150 0.61 -9.10 24.96
CA ALA A 150 1.36 -9.84 23.95
C ALA A 150 2.77 -10.23 24.44
N GLY A 151 3.47 -9.30 25.11
CA GLY A 151 4.77 -9.56 25.75
C GLY A 151 4.68 -10.65 26.82
N ARG A 152 3.69 -10.55 27.73
CA ARG A 152 3.42 -11.56 28.77
C ARG A 152 3.03 -12.92 28.19
N PHE A 153 2.24 -12.94 27.13
CA PHE A 153 1.82 -14.14 26.43
C PHE A 153 3.03 -14.90 25.87
N TYR A 154 3.91 -14.22 25.12
CA TYR A 154 5.07 -14.88 24.54
C TYR A 154 6.16 -15.24 25.56
N ARG A 155 6.36 -14.43 26.62
CA ARG A 155 7.19 -14.85 27.76
C ARG A 155 6.68 -16.16 28.36
N ASN A 156 5.36 -16.30 28.53
CA ASN A 156 4.77 -17.52 29.08
C ASN A 156 4.78 -18.71 28.11
N ARG A 157 4.46 -18.50 26.81
CA ARG A 157 4.44 -19.54 25.77
C ARG A 157 5.81 -20.18 25.57
N TYR A 158 6.87 -19.38 25.63
CA TYR A 158 8.24 -19.85 25.41
C TYR A 158 9.06 -20.04 26.69
N LYS A 159 8.53 -19.84 27.89
CA LYS A 159 9.30 -19.92 29.17
C LYS A 159 10.10 -21.20 29.37
N VAL A 160 9.68 -22.32 28.79
CA VAL A 160 10.37 -23.62 28.92
C VAL A 160 11.63 -23.66 28.05
N PHE A 161 11.53 -23.23 26.79
CA PHE A 161 12.67 -23.03 25.88
C PHE A 161 13.60 -21.90 26.41
N ALA A 162 12.98 -20.79 26.76
CA ALA A 162 13.63 -19.64 27.38
C ALA A 162 14.25 -19.97 28.75
N GLY A 163 13.91 -21.09 29.42
CA GLY A 163 14.61 -21.53 30.64
C GLY A 163 16.13 -21.73 30.45
N LYS A 164 16.59 -21.92 29.21
CA LYS A 164 18.00 -21.97 28.83
C LYS A 164 18.53 -20.64 28.25
N ILE A 165 17.66 -19.68 27.88
CA ILE A 165 17.95 -18.56 26.96
C ILE A 165 17.14 -17.26 27.30
N ALA A 166 16.70 -17.09 28.55
CA ALA A 166 15.57 -16.22 28.91
C ALA A 166 15.75 -14.74 28.54
N ASP A 167 16.99 -14.27 28.65
CA ASP A 167 17.34 -12.85 28.54
C ASP A 167 17.96 -12.53 27.16
N SER A 168 17.88 -13.48 26.22
CA SER A 168 18.35 -13.37 24.84
C SER A 168 17.22 -13.11 23.83
N VAL A 169 16.22 -12.31 24.26
CA VAL A 169 15.22 -11.69 23.37
C VAL A 169 15.82 -10.46 22.71
N PHE A 170 15.59 -10.24 21.42
CA PHE A 170 15.98 -9.03 20.69
C PHE A 170 14.74 -8.36 20.10
N ILE A 171 14.54 -7.08 20.40
CA ILE A 171 13.33 -6.34 20.03
C ILE A 171 13.73 -5.15 19.16
N ARG A 172 13.21 -5.09 17.92
CA ARG A 172 13.37 -3.94 17.03
C ARG A 172 12.04 -3.44 16.47
N SER A 173 11.99 -2.20 16.01
CA SER A 173 10.81 -1.61 15.36
C SER A 173 11.15 -0.81 14.11
N SER A 174 10.17 -0.61 13.23
CA SER A 174 10.21 0.54 12.32
C SER A 174 10.12 1.86 13.13
N GLY A 175 10.72 2.93 12.62
CA GLY A 175 10.84 4.24 13.25
C GLY A 175 9.57 5.09 13.23
N SER A 176 8.43 4.53 13.63
CA SER A 176 7.20 5.30 13.90
C SER A 176 6.87 5.26 15.39
N ARG A 177 6.34 6.36 15.95
CA ARG A 177 6.01 6.46 17.39
C ARG A 177 5.23 5.23 17.88
N ARG A 178 4.13 4.87 17.20
CA ARG A 178 3.29 3.71 17.54
C ARG A 178 3.98 2.34 17.46
N THR A 179 4.92 2.11 16.54
CA THR A 179 5.63 0.81 16.43
C THR A 179 6.74 0.70 17.47
N THR A 180 7.48 1.78 17.71
CA THR A 180 8.45 1.85 18.81
C THR A 180 7.75 1.70 20.17
N GLU A 181 6.64 2.40 20.39
CA GLU A 181 5.82 2.32 21.60
C GLU A 181 5.23 0.92 21.82
N SER A 182 4.74 0.27 20.75
CA SER A 182 4.33 -1.14 20.76
C SER A 182 5.45 -2.06 21.23
N GLY A 183 6.66 -1.90 20.69
CA GLY A 183 7.85 -2.66 21.09
C GLY A 183 8.24 -2.43 22.54
N ARG A 184 8.13 -1.20 23.04
CA ARG A 184 8.43 -0.86 24.44
C ARG A 184 7.44 -1.47 25.42
N HIS A 185 6.13 -1.42 25.15
CA HIS A 185 5.13 -2.06 26.01
C HIS A 185 5.18 -3.59 25.91
N PHE A 186 5.47 -4.16 24.73
CA PHE A 186 5.78 -5.59 24.60
C PHE A 186 6.98 -5.98 25.49
N SER A 187 8.07 -5.23 25.41
CA SER A 187 9.27 -5.43 26.25
C SER A 187 8.92 -5.34 27.74
N GLN A 188 8.12 -4.34 28.15
CA GLN A 188 7.62 -4.18 29.51
C GLN A 188 6.85 -5.42 29.99
N GLY A 189 5.97 -5.98 29.16
CA GLY A 189 5.21 -7.19 29.47
C GLY A 189 6.05 -8.47 29.46
N TYR A 190 7.01 -8.58 28.54
CA TYR A 190 7.91 -9.73 28.43
C TYR A 190 8.88 -9.84 29.60
N HIS A 191 9.42 -8.70 30.07
CA HIS A 191 10.32 -8.65 31.23
C HIS A 191 9.60 -8.43 32.57
N GLY A 192 8.31 -8.08 32.56
CA GLY A 192 7.51 -7.83 33.78
C GLY A 192 7.89 -6.54 34.52
N THR A 193 8.39 -5.51 33.82
CA THR A 193 8.94 -4.31 34.46
C THR A 193 7.89 -3.25 34.78
N THR A 194 8.07 -2.55 35.92
CA THR A 194 7.22 -1.41 36.31
C THR A 194 7.51 -0.14 35.49
N ARG A 195 8.72 -0.02 34.93
CA ARG A 195 9.11 1.05 34.00
C ARG A 195 8.97 0.57 32.56
N LEU A 196 8.64 1.48 31.65
CA LEU A 196 8.60 1.26 30.20
C LEU A 196 10.04 1.26 29.61
N PRO A 197 10.62 0.10 29.28
CA PRO A 197 12.03 -0.01 28.88
C PRO A 197 12.25 0.56 27.46
N SER A 198 13.52 0.63 27.05
CA SER A 198 13.88 0.77 25.63
C SER A 198 13.78 -0.58 24.90
N ILE A 199 13.92 -0.57 23.58
CA ILE A 199 14.12 -1.75 22.74
C ILE A 199 15.54 -1.72 22.14
N ASP A 200 16.05 -2.85 21.61
CA ASP A 200 17.43 -2.95 21.14
C ASP A 200 17.73 -2.06 19.92
N LEU A 201 16.76 -1.90 19.00
CA LEU A 201 16.94 -1.11 17.78
C LEU A 201 15.63 -0.44 17.32
N VAL A 202 15.72 0.83 16.94
CA VAL A 202 14.69 1.53 16.16
C VAL A 202 15.26 1.76 14.76
N MET A 203 14.68 1.14 13.74
CA MET A 203 15.11 1.31 12.36
C MET A 203 14.54 2.61 11.81
N GLU A 204 15.41 3.55 11.45
CA GLU A 204 15.05 4.88 10.95
C GLU A 204 14.10 4.83 9.75
N LYS A 205 13.30 5.88 9.59
CA LYS A 205 12.21 5.95 8.61
C LYS A 205 12.29 7.20 7.73
N GLU A 206 13.50 7.71 7.54
CA GLU A 206 13.80 8.86 6.68
C GLU A 206 13.77 8.47 5.19
N THR A 207 13.57 9.46 4.32
CA THR A 207 13.50 9.25 2.87
C THR A 207 14.83 8.69 2.35
N GLY A 208 14.76 7.57 1.62
CA GLY A 208 15.96 6.87 1.11
C GLY A 208 16.56 5.83 2.05
N MET A 209 16.11 5.74 3.32
CA MET A 209 16.66 4.77 4.27
C MET A 209 16.06 3.36 4.10
N ASN A 210 16.94 2.37 3.95
CA ASN A 210 16.55 0.96 3.83
C ASN A 210 15.97 0.43 5.15
N ASN A 211 14.68 0.07 5.12
CA ASN A 211 13.94 -0.39 6.29
C ASN A 211 13.00 -1.56 5.93
N SER A 212 13.45 -2.80 6.20
CA SER A 212 12.68 -4.03 5.99
C SER A 212 11.39 -4.13 6.81
N LEU A 213 11.21 -3.30 7.84
CA LEU A 213 10.00 -3.21 8.66
C LEU A 213 9.05 -2.07 8.21
N SER A 214 9.43 -1.26 7.22
CA SER A 214 8.63 -0.15 6.67
C SER A 214 9.12 0.27 5.27
N VAL A 215 9.15 -0.66 4.31
CA VAL A 215 9.72 -0.43 2.97
C VAL A 215 9.05 0.75 2.24
N SER A 216 9.83 1.82 2.03
CA SER A 216 9.42 3.05 1.35
C SER A 216 10.48 3.62 0.39
N THR A 217 11.47 2.81 -0.01
CA THR A 217 12.53 3.18 -0.96
C THR A 217 12.25 2.70 -2.39
N CYS A 218 11.08 2.08 -2.64
CA CYS A 218 10.63 1.74 -3.99
C CYS A 218 10.12 3.02 -4.68
N ALA A 219 10.93 3.64 -5.54
CA ALA A 219 10.65 4.96 -6.10
C ALA A 219 9.42 4.92 -7.01
N SER A 220 9.38 3.98 -7.95
CA SER A 220 8.35 3.92 -8.98
C SER A 220 6.95 3.58 -8.47
N GLU A 221 6.82 2.93 -7.30
CA GLU A 221 5.53 2.80 -6.58
C GLU A 221 4.99 4.17 -6.13
N SER A 222 5.89 5.09 -5.76
CA SER A 222 5.54 6.42 -5.25
C SER A 222 5.21 7.41 -6.38
N ASP A 223 5.80 7.21 -7.56
CA ASP A 223 5.57 8.03 -8.76
C ASP A 223 4.33 7.58 -9.58
N SER A 224 3.82 6.37 -9.35
CA SER A 224 2.71 5.78 -10.12
C SER A 224 1.34 6.22 -9.62
N ILE A 225 0.56 6.88 -10.48
CA ILE A 225 -0.79 7.38 -10.15
C ILE A 225 -1.86 6.27 -10.31
N ASP A 226 -1.76 5.48 -11.38
CA ASP A 226 -2.81 4.54 -11.82
C ASP A 226 -2.64 3.10 -11.29
N LEU A 227 -2.21 2.96 -10.03
CA LEU A 227 -1.99 1.63 -9.43
C LEU A 227 -3.32 0.89 -9.16
N PRO A 228 -3.38 -0.44 -9.40
CA PRO A 228 -4.55 -1.27 -9.11
C PRO A 228 -5.09 -1.10 -7.68
N GLY A 229 -4.18 -1.00 -6.69
CA GLY A 229 -4.49 -0.77 -5.28
C GLY A 229 -5.15 0.58 -4.95
N VAL A 230 -5.17 1.52 -5.90
CA VAL A 230 -5.94 2.77 -5.84
C VAL A 230 -7.23 2.63 -6.64
N ILE A 231 -7.14 2.22 -7.91
CA ILE A 231 -8.28 2.21 -8.85
C ILE A 231 -9.39 1.26 -8.40
N ILE A 232 -9.05 0.01 -8.04
CA ILE A 232 -10.01 -1.06 -7.76
C ILE A 232 -10.84 -0.79 -6.49
N PRO A 233 -10.25 -0.51 -5.31
CA PRO A 233 -11.04 -0.19 -4.12
C PRO A 233 -11.85 1.11 -4.28
N ASN A 234 -11.34 2.10 -5.03
CA ASN A 234 -12.11 3.32 -5.34
C ASN A 234 -13.34 3.03 -6.22
N ALA A 235 -13.22 2.14 -7.21
CA ALA A 235 -14.36 1.68 -7.99
C ALA A 235 -15.37 0.88 -7.14
N TRP A 236 -14.88 0.03 -6.22
CA TRP A 236 -15.73 -0.73 -5.30
C TRP A 236 -16.51 0.19 -4.35
N ILE A 237 -15.87 1.14 -3.66
CA ILE A 237 -16.59 2.05 -2.77
C ILE A 237 -17.57 2.96 -3.53
N LYS A 238 -17.20 3.45 -4.73
CA LYS A 238 -18.11 4.21 -5.60
C LYS A 238 -19.37 3.42 -5.97
N SER A 239 -19.27 2.11 -6.16
CA SER A 239 -20.40 1.22 -6.44
C SER A 239 -21.20 0.86 -5.19
N LYS A 240 -20.55 0.35 -4.14
CA LYS A 240 -21.21 -0.26 -2.97
C LYS A 240 -21.55 0.74 -1.86
N GLY A 241 -20.78 1.81 -1.73
CA GLY A 241 -21.05 2.88 -0.77
C GLY A 241 -22.22 3.79 -1.17
N LEU A 242 -22.63 3.81 -2.45
CA LEU A 242 -23.75 4.64 -2.91
C LEU A 242 -25.12 4.19 -2.35
N PRO A 243 -25.49 2.89 -2.36
CA PRO A 243 -26.64 2.39 -1.61
C PRO A 243 -26.61 2.74 -0.11
N ILE A 244 -25.45 2.58 0.53
CA ILE A 244 -25.25 2.88 1.96
C ILE A 244 -25.50 4.38 2.23
N ALA A 245 -24.95 5.25 1.38
CA ALA A 245 -25.11 6.69 1.48
C ALA A 245 -26.58 7.10 1.27
N SER A 246 -27.28 6.48 0.31
CA SER A 246 -28.71 6.68 0.09
C SER A 246 -29.56 6.27 1.31
N ARG A 247 -29.26 5.11 1.91
CA ARG A 247 -29.91 4.64 3.14
C ARG A 247 -29.69 5.62 4.30
N LEU A 248 -28.44 6.03 4.55
CA LEU A 248 -28.12 6.93 5.66
C LEU A 248 -28.66 8.36 5.45
N ASN A 249 -28.66 8.89 4.22
CA ASN A 249 -29.28 10.17 3.89
C ASN A 249 -30.81 10.16 4.08
N SER A 250 -31.44 8.98 3.96
CA SER A 250 -32.87 8.78 4.22
C SER A 250 -33.19 8.74 5.72
N LEU A 251 -32.27 8.20 6.54
CA LEU A 251 -32.38 8.15 8.01
C LEU A 251 -31.91 9.45 8.70
N ILE A 252 -31.06 10.23 8.03
CA ILE A 252 -30.50 11.52 8.50
C ILE A 252 -30.75 12.61 7.44
N PRO A 253 -32.00 13.10 7.28
CA PRO A 253 -32.34 14.07 6.23
C PRO A 253 -31.51 15.35 6.32
N GLY A 254 -30.80 15.66 5.22
CA GLY A 254 -29.90 16.83 5.11
C GLY A 254 -28.41 16.52 5.30
N ALA A 255 -28.02 15.29 5.67
CA ALA A 255 -26.60 14.97 5.87
C ALA A 255 -25.75 15.03 4.58
N ASN A 256 -26.33 14.73 3.41
CA ASN A 256 -25.65 14.74 2.11
C ASN A 256 -24.33 13.94 2.11
N LEU A 257 -24.41 12.72 2.61
CA LEU A 257 -23.34 11.73 2.63
C LEU A 257 -23.07 11.19 1.22
N THR A 258 -21.79 10.99 0.93
CA THR A 258 -21.24 10.37 -0.28
C THR A 258 -20.72 8.97 0.05
N PRO A 259 -20.37 8.14 -0.95
CA PRO A 259 -19.74 6.83 -0.70
C PRO A 259 -18.42 6.90 0.08
N VAL A 260 -17.71 8.02 0.07
CA VAL A 260 -16.48 8.19 0.86
C VAL A 260 -16.81 8.48 2.33
N ASP A 261 -17.87 9.25 2.59
CA ASP A 261 -18.34 9.50 3.95
C ASP A 261 -18.81 8.20 4.64
N THR A 262 -19.42 7.26 3.90
CA THR A 262 -19.84 5.98 4.48
C THR A 262 -18.66 5.13 4.92
N LEU A 263 -17.61 5.00 4.09
CA LEU A 263 -16.37 4.32 4.48
C LEU A 263 -15.71 4.98 5.70
N ALA A 264 -15.70 6.31 5.77
CA ALA A 264 -15.17 7.04 6.91
C ALA A 264 -15.95 6.72 8.21
N LEU A 265 -17.30 6.73 8.16
CA LEU A 265 -18.16 6.39 9.29
C LEU A 265 -18.11 4.89 9.65
N MET A 266 -17.87 3.98 8.69
CA MET A 266 -17.63 2.57 8.98
C MET A 266 -16.27 2.36 9.67
N SER A 267 -15.21 3.02 9.22
CA SER A 267 -13.90 2.95 9.90
C SER A 267 -13.96 3.41 11.37
N LEU A 268 -14.89 4.31 11.68
CA LEU A 268 -15.12 4.87 13.01
C LEU A 268 -15.57 3.81 14.03
N CYS A 269 -16.26 2.76 13.60
CA CYS A 269 -16.61 1.62 14.45
C CYS A 269 -15.35 0.99 15.08
N GLY A 270 -14.33 0.69 14.27
CA GLY A 270 -13.07 0.14 14.75
C GLY A 270 -12.32 1.12 15.68
N PHE A 271 -12.19 2.38 15.25
CA PHE A 271 -11.42 3.40 16.00
C PHE A 271 -12.04 3.83 17.34
N ASP A 272 -13.37 3.90 17.46
CA ASP A 272 -14.03 4.26 18.73
C ASP A 272 -14.23 3.06 19.67
N SER A 273 -14.29 1.82 19.15
CA SER A 273 -14.38 0.62 20.01
C SER A 273 -13.07 0.34 20.77
N VAL A 274 -11.92 0.72 20.21
CA VAL A 274 -10.59 0.55 20.83
C VAL A 274 -10.13 1.77 21.67
N ARG A 275 -11.05 2.71 21.98
CA ARG A 275 -10.78 3.83 22.90
C ARG A 275 -10.75 3.37 24.37
N PRO A 276 -10.26 4.20 25.32
CA PRO A 276 -10.07 3.82 26.73
C PRO A 276 -11.34 3.47 27.52
N VAL A 277 -12.52 3.77 26.97
CA VAL A 277 -13.83 3.44 27.54
C VAL A 277 -14.07 1.94 27.36
N LYS A 278 -13.46 1.16 28.28
CA LYS A 278 -13.28 -0.30 28.22
C LYS A 278 -14.50 -1.05 27.69
N GLY A 279 -14.29 -1.81 26.61
CA GLY A 279 -15.19 -2.89 26.18
C GLY A 279 -16.57 -2.48 25.70
N ARG A 280 -16.72 -1.23 25.23
CA ARG A 280 -17.97 -0.75 24.63
C ARG A 280 -17.82 -0.71 23.11
N LEU A 281 -18.48 -1.64 22.41
CA LEU A 281 -18.70 -1.57 20.97
C LEU A 281 -19.19 -0.16 20.58
N SER A 282 -18.56 0.46 19.58
CA SER A 282 -18.95 1.79 19.14
C SER A 282 -20.40 1.78 18.61
N PRO A 283 -21.23 2.79 18.91
CA PRO A 283 -22.60 2.84 18.38
C PRO A 283 -22.60 2.93 16.84
N TRP A 284 -21.52 3.42 16.24
CA TRP A 284 -21.29 3.39 14.79
C TRP A 284 -21.28 1.97 14.20
N CYS A 285 -20.93 0.94 14.98
CA CYS A 285 -20.96 -0.45 14.52
C CYS A 285 -22.38 -0.91 14.17
N ASN A 286 -23.39 -0.39 14.89
CA ASN A 286 -24.81 -0.73 14.72
C ASN A 286 -25.54 0.13 13.67
N VAL A 287 -24.88 1.15 13.11
CA VAL A 287 -25.43 2.01 12.03
C VAL A 287 -25.45 1.27 10.68
N PHE A 288 -24.67 0.20 10.55
CA PHE A 288 -24.48 -0.59 9.34
C PHE A 288 -24.94 -2.03 9.51
N THR A 289 -25.55 -2.57 8.46
CA THR A 289 -26.03 -3.94 8.37
C THR A 289 -24.88 -4.93 8.13
N LEU A 290 -25.12 -6.21 8.40
CA LEU A 290 -24.12 -7.26 8.24
C LEU A 290 -23.59 -7.40 6.80
N ASP A 291 -24.41 -7.14 5.77
CA ASP A 291 -23.98 -7.25 4.38
C ASP A 291 -23.21 -6.00 3.90
N GLU A 292 -23.51 -4.83 4.46
CA GLU A 292 -22.66 -3.65 4.31
C GLU A 292 -21.29 -3.89 4.98
N TRP A 293 -21.26 -4.52 6.16
CA TRP A 293 -20.02 -4.93 6.81
C TRP A 293 -19.20 -5.91 5.96
N LYS A 294 -19.80 -6.98 5.41
CA LYS A 294 -19.11 -7.86 4.44
C LYS A 294 -18.56 -7.08 3.23
N SER A 295 -19.29 -6.08 2.75
CA SER A 295 -18.84 -5.21 1.65
C SER A 295 -17.71 -4.24 2.05
N ASN A 296 -17.56 -3.94 3.34
CA ASN A 296 -16.44 -3.19 3.91
C ASN A 296 -15.19 -4.07 4.11
N GLU A 297 -15.36 -5.33 4.54
CA GLU A 297 -14.25 -6.30 4.56
C GLU A 297 -13.64 -6.46 3.16
N TYR A 298 -14.48 -6.72 2.15
CA TYR A 298 -13.99 -6.91 0.78
C TYR A 298 -13.41 -5.62 0.16
N PHE A 299 -13.82 -4.43 0.62
CA PHE A 299 -13.13 -3.18 0.27
C PHE A 299 -11.67 -3.21 0.78
N TYR A 300 -11.46 -3.62 2.03
CA TYR A 300 -10.12 -3.75 2.59
C TYR A 300 -9.33 -4.91 1.97
N ASP A 301 -9.97 -6.04 1.65
CA ASP A 301 -9.36 -7.15 0.93
C ASP A 301 -8.81 -6.69 -0.41
N LEU A 302 -9.66 -6.10 -1.28
CA LEU A 302 -9.24 -5.51 -2.54
C LEU A 302 -8.12 -4.48 -2.34
N SER A 303 -8.26 -3.57 -1.38
CA SER A 303 -7.27 -2.52 -1.12
C SER A 303 -5.91 -3.08 -0.72
N LYS A 304 -5.83 -4.01 0.24
CA LYS A 304 -4.55 -4.59 0.68
C LYS A 304 -3.98 -5.54 -0.36
N TYR A 305 -4.82 -6.33 -1.02
CA TYR A 305 -4.40 -7.30 -2.03
C TYR A 305 -3.75 -6.60 -3.23
N TYR A 306 -4.45 -5.63 -3.84
CA TYR A 306 -3.98 -4.89 -5.01
C TYR A 306 -2.95 -3.78 -4.71
N SER A 307 -2.72 -3.43 -3.43
CA SER A 307 -1.62 -2.53 -3.05
C SER A 307 -0.35 -3.26 -2.64
N HIS A 308 -0.45 -4.39 -1.93
CA HIS A 308 0.67 -4.96 -1.18
C HIS A 308 0.84 -6.48 -1.29
N SER A 309 -0.12 -7.20 -1.89
CA SER A 309 -0.07 -8.66 -2.11
C SER A 309 0.07 -8.98 -3.61
N TYR A 310 -0.36 -10.17 -4.04
CA TYR A 310 -0.20 -10.69 -5.40
C TYR A 310 -0.82 -9.80 -6.50
N GLY A 311 -1.90 -9.07 -6.20
CA GLY A 311 -2.48 -8.08 -7.12
C GLY A 311 -1.65 -6.79 -7.31
N SER A 312 -0.50 -6.64 -6.64
CA SER A 312 0.38 -5.48 -6.76
C SER A 312 1.70 -5.86 -7.43
N PRO A 313 2.15 -5.13 -8.48
CA PRO A 313 3.45 -5.40 -9.13
C PRO A 313 4.65 -5.23 -8.17
N PHE A 314 4.45 -4.51 -7.05
CA PHE A 314 5.47 -4.33 -6.01
C PHE A 314 5.25 -5.24 -4.79
N GLY A 315 4.12 -5.93 -4.67
CA GLY A 315 3.69 -6.59 -3.43
C GLY A 315 4.68 -7.66 -2.92
N LYS A 316 4.93 -8.68 -3.75
CA LYS A 316 5.91 -9.74 -3.49
C LYS A 316 7.33 -9.16 -3.36
N THR A 317 7.69 -8.25 -4.26
CA THR A 317 8.99 -7.58 -4.33
C THR A 317 9.34 -6.76 -3.08
N LYS A 318 8.37 -6.12 -2.42
CA LYS A 318 8.59 -5.35 -1.18
C LYS A 318 8.76 -6.20 0.08
N GLY A 319 8.41 -7.49 0.05
CA GLY A 319 8.61 -8.40 1.19
C GLY A 319 10.00 -9.04 1.27
N ILE A 320 10.77 -9.04 0.17
CA ILE A 320 11.99 -9.85 0.06
C ILE A 320 13.08 -9.51 1.08
N SER A 321 13.16 -8.26 1.54
CA SER A 321 14.17 -7.85 2.53
C SER A 321 14.00 -8.57 3.85
N TYR A 322 12.78 -8.58 4.38
CA TYR A 322 12.51 -9.31 5.62
C TYR A 322 12.60 -10.82 5.42
N LEU A 323 12.23 -11.34 4.24
CA LEU A 323 12.44 -12.74 3.89
C LEU A 323 13.92 -13.14 3.95
N ASN A 324 14.81 -12.34 3.36
CA ASN A 324 16.26 -12.61 3.38
C ASN A 324 16.85 -12.48 4.80
N GLU A 325 16.39 -11.49 5.59
CA GLU A 325 16.76 -11.37 7.01
C GLU A 325 16.24 -12.54 7.86
N LEU A 326 15.02 -13.04 7.60
CA LEU A 326 14.45 -14.23 8.24
C LEU A 326 15.23 -15.49 7.86
N VAL A 327 15.60 -15.65 6.58
CA VAL A 327 16.46 -16.74 6.10
C VAL A 327 17.79 -16.73 6.86
N ALA A 328 18.49 -15.60 6.91
CA ALA A 328 19.77 -15.47 7.60
C ALA A 328 19.69 -15.82 9.10
N ARG A 329 18.61 -15.40 9.78
CA ARG A 329 18.31 -15.82 11.16
C ARG A 329 18.11 -17.34 11.26
N LEU A 330 17.29 -17.93 10.39
CA LEU A 330 16.98 -19.36 10.40
C LEU A 330 18.21 -20.24 10.08
N THR A 331 19.18 -19.73 9.32
CA THR A 331 20.47 -20.39 9.03
C THR A 331 21.61 -20.05 10.00
N ASP A 332 21.39 -19.16 10.99
CA ASP A 332 22.44 -18.64 11.89
C ASP A 332 23.62 -17.94 11.14
N THR A 333 23.37 -17.35 9.96
CA THR A 333 24.38 -16.68 9.12
C THR A 333 24.32 -15.16 9.20
N SER A 334 25.47 -14.49 8.97
CA SER A 334 25.57 -13.04 8.76
C SER A 334 25.02 -12.57 7.41
N ASP A 335 24.98 -13.49 6.45
CA ASP A 335 24.97 -13.14 5.03
C ASP A 335 23.53 -12.95 4.53
N VAL A 336 23.06 -11.70 4.56
CA VAL A 336 21.83 -11.29 3.86
C VAL A 336 22.18 -10.89 2.43
N VAL A 337 21.52 -11.54 1.47
CA VAL A 337 21.70 -11.24 0.05
C VAL A 337 21.28 -9.79 -0.22
N GLN A 338 22.15 -9.07 -0.93
CA GLN A 338 21.91 -7.67 -1.31
C GLN A 338 20.79 -7.60 -2.35
N GLY A 339 19.65 -7.09 -1.90
CA GLY A 339 18.41 -6.97 -2.67
C GLY A 339 17.30 -6.48 -1.75
N GLY A 340 16.33 -5.74 -2.30
CA GLY A 340 15.31 -5.08 -1.49
C GLY A 340 15.83 -3.86 -0.68
N ALA A 341 14.96 -3.29 0.14
CA ALA A 341 15.28 -2.28 1.15
C ALA A 341 15.94 -2.87 2.42
N SER A 342 16.90 -3.79 2.24
CA SER A 342 17.57 -4.53 3.31
C SER A 342 18.68 -3.70 3.95
N ASN A 343 18.93 -3.87 5.25
CA ASN A 343 20.05 -3.19 5.93
C ASN A 343 20.74 -4.16 6.91
N MET A 344 21.96 -4.59 6.59
CA MET A 344 22.65 -5.64 7.35
C MET A 344 23.03 -5.22 8.78
N SER A 345 23.17 -3.92 9.07
CA SER A 345 23.40 -3.44 10.44
C SER A 345 22.16 -3.54 11.34
N SER A 346 20.98 -3.85 10.79
CA SER A 346 19.73 -4.03 11.53
C SER A 346 19.48 -5.46 12.03
N LEU A 347 20.40 -6.39 11.72
CA LEU A 347 20.43 -7.75 12.23
C LEU A 347 21.09 -7.79 13.62
N ALA A 348 20.56 -8.62 14.51
CA ALA A 348 21.26 -8.96 15.73
C ALA A 348 22.53 -9.77 15.39
N PRO A 349 23.67 -9.58 16.09
CA PRO A 349 24.89 -10.34 15.84
C PRO A 349 24.68 -11.87 15.94
N PRO A 350 25.28 -12.67 15.05
CA PRO A 350 25.19 -14.13 15.10
C PRO A 350 25.63 -14.74 16.45
N GLY A 351 25.05 -15.88 16.80
CA GLY A 351 25.50 -16.73 17.91
C GLY A 351 24.95 -16.43 19.31
N GLY A 352 24.22 -15.33 19.53
CA GLY A 352 23.72 -14.96 20.87
C GLY A 352 22.19 -15.01 21.06
N ARG A 353 21.46 -14.20 20.28
CA ARG A 353 20.00 -14.03 20.43
C ARG A 353 19.23 -15.21 19.78
N ARG A 354 18.09 -15.56 20.37
CA ARG A 354 17.27 -16.73 19.95
C ARG A 354 15.77 -16.50 19.92
N ILE A 355 15.31 -15.35 20.44
CA ILE A 355 13.93 -14.87 20.31
C ILE A 355 14.02 -13.47 19.69
N PHE A 356 13.41 -13.27 18.52
CA PHE A 356 13.41 -12.00 17.79
C PHE A 356 11.99 -11.44 17.71
N ILE A 357 11.81 -10.17 18.01
CA ILE A 357 10.53 -9.45 17.97
C ILE A 357 10.70 -8.23 17.05
N ASP A 358 9.93 -8.17 15.98
CA ASP A 358 10.00 -7.13 14.96
C ASP A 358 8.66 -6.37 14.87
N MET A 359 8.64 -5.10 15.25
CA MET A 359 7.43 -4.27 15.24
C MET A 359 7.28 -3.48 13.94
N SER A 360 6.20 -3.73 13.20
CA SER A 360 6.00 -3.27 11.82
C SER A 360 4.55 -2.79 11.55
N HIS A 361 4.18 -2.67 10.27
CA HIS A 361 2.91 -2.17 9.75
C HIS A 361 2.17 -3.24 8.94
N ASP A 362 0.85 -3.12 8.86
CA ASP A 362 -0.04 -3.98 8.06
C ASP A 362 0.40 -4.09 6.61
N ASN A 363 0.72 -2.96 5.96
CA ASN A 363 1.13 -2.95 4.56
C ASN A 363 2.38 -3.81 4.33
N THR A 364 3.40 -3.61 5.17
CA THR A 364 4.67 -4.35 5.09
C THR A 364 4.48 -5.82 5.44
N MET A 365 3.65 -6.15 6.43
CA MET A 365 3.33 -7.55 6.77
C MET A 365 2.60 -8.28 5.63
N VAL A 366 1.70 -7.62 4.89
CA VAL A 366 1.06 -8.22 3.71
C VAL A 366 2.09 -8.50 2.60
N SER A 367 3.00 -7.56 2.33
CA SER A 367 4.09 -7.78 1.36
C SER A 367 5.05 -8.90 1.78
N ILE A 368 5.35 -9.02 3.07
CA ILE A 368 6.19 -10.10 3.62
C ILE A 368 5.50 -11.45 3.51
N LEU A 369 4.20 -11.53 3.79
CA LEU A 369 3.41 -12.74 3.58
C LEU A 369 3.34 -13.13 2.10
N ALA A 370 3.13 -12.15 1.20
CA ALA A 370 3.16 -12.38 -0.24
C ALA A 370 4.52 -12.92 -0.73
N ALA A 371 5.63 -12.36 -0.22
CA ALA A 371 6.98 -12.84 -0.49
C ALA A 371 7.25 -14.24 0.08
N LEU A 372 6.54 -14.66 1.13
CA LEU A 372 6.63 -15.99 1.75
C LEU A 372 5.73 -17.05 1.13
N GLY A 373 4.78 -16.68 0.24
CA GLY A 373 3.78 -17.59 -0.33
C GLY A 373 2.52 -17.77 0.51
N TYR A 374 2.11 -16.78 1.31
CA TYR A 374 0.93 -16.85 2.18
C TYR A 374 -0.04 -15.66 1.95
N PRO A 375 -1.35 -15.89 1.73
CA PRO A 375 -1.94 -17.18 1.30
C PRO A 375 -1.29 -17.67 0.00
N GLU A 376 -1.58 -18.91 -0.41
CA GLU A 376 -1.08 -19.43 -1.69
C GLU A 376 -1.55 -18.52 -2.86
N ASP A 377 -0.64 -18.27 -3.81
CA ASP A 377 -0.89 -17.40 -4.98
C ASP A 377 -1.88 -18.07 -5.95
N GLY A 378 -2.69 -17.28 -6.66
CA GLY A 378 -3.85 -17.82 -7.40
C GLY A 378 -4.71 -16.78 -8.10
N GLU A 379 -6.01 -17.05 -8.26
CA GLU A 379 -6.91 -16.14 -8.97
C GLU A 379 -7.08 -14.79 -8.24
N ASN A 380 -6.88 -13.71 -8.99
CA ASN A 380 -7.01 -12.35 -8.51
C ASN A 380 -8.43 -12.03 -8.00
N LEU A 381 -8.53 -11.39 -6.83
CA LEU A 381 -9.80 -11.03 -6.17
C LEU A 381 -10.72 -10.23 -7.12
N PRO A 382 -11.91 -10.75 -7.53
CA PRO A 382 -12.80 -10.11 -8.49
C PRO A 382 -13.08 -8.61 -8.21
N PRO A 383 -12.57 -7.66 -9.03
CA PRO A 383 -12.66 -6.21 -8.75
C PRO A 383 -14.07 -5.64 -8.65
N LYS A 384 -15.04 -6.30 -9.29
CA LYS A 384 -16.47 -5.92 -9.30
C LYS A 384 -17.33 -6.85 -8.42
N GLY A 385 -16.70 -7.86 -7.81
CA GLY A 385 -17.35 -8.94 -7.07
C GLY A 385 -18.11 -9.94 -7.97
N PRO A 386 -18.85 -10.89 -7.36
CA PRO A 386 -18.99 -11.10 -5.92
C PRO A 386 -17.67 -11.51 -5.24
N PRO A 387 -17.53 -11.33 -3.92
CA PRO A 387 -16.40 -11.91 -3.17
C PRO A 387 -16.35 -13.44 -3.35
N PRO A 388 -15.18 -14.06 -3.52
CA PRO A 388 -15.06 -15.52 -3.57
C PRO A 388 -15.49 -16.17 -2.25
N VAL A 389 -15.97 -17.41 -2.32
CA VAL A 389 -16.40 -18.19 -1.14
C VAL A 389 -15.81 -19.61 -1.22
N PRO A 390 -14.82 -19.95 -0.38
CA PRO A 390 -14.10 -19.07 0.56
C PRO A 390 -13.30 -17.98 -0.17
N SER A 391 -13.07 -16.84 0.49
CA SER A 391 -12.10 -15.85 0.00
C SER A 391 -10.68 -16.34 0.28
N PRO A 392 -9.74 -16.30 -0.69
CA PRO A 392 -8.35 -16.69 -0.44
C PRO A 392 -7.61 -15.69 0.46
N PHE A 393 -8.10 -14.45 0.56
CA PHE A 393 -7.46 -13.36 1.29
C PHE A 393 -8.51 -12.57 2.09
N ILE A 394 -8.30 -12.43 3.40
CA ILE A 394 -9.24 -11.80 4.35
C ILE A 394 -8.45 -10.93 5.35
N VAL A 395 -8.58 -9.61 5.26
CA VAL A 395 -7.69 -8.66 5.95
C VAL A 395 -7.86 -8.65 7.46
N SER A 396 -9.08 -8.77 7.98
CA SER A 396 -9.38 -8.94 9.42
C SER A 396 -8.72 -10.18 10.03
N SER A 397 -8.47 -11.21 9.21
CA SER A 397 -7.85 -12.47 9.63
C SER A 397 -6.32 -12.49 9.43
N VAL A 398 -5.79 -11.64 8.54
CA VAL A 398 -4.37 -11.59 8.18
C VAL A 398 -3.63 -10.44 8.86
N VAL A 399 -4.13 -9.21 8.81
CA VAL A 399 -3.53 -8.01 9.46
C VAL A 399 -4.54 -7.15 10.27
N PRO A 400 -5.21 -7.71 11.29
CA PRO A 400 -5.89 -6.92 12.33
C PRO A 400 -4.90 -6.01 13.11
N PHE A 401 -5.38 -5.18 14.04
CA PHE A 401 -4.49 -4.52 15.00
C PHE A 401 -3.73 -5.59 15.82
N GLY A 402 -2.48 -5.30 16.20
CA GLY A 402 -1.65 -6.23 16.96
C GLY A 402 -1.33 -7.57 16.27
N ALA A 403 -1.68 -7.73 14.99
CA ALA A 403 -1.50 -8.95 14.19
C ALA A 403 -0.08 -9.51 14.31
N ARG A 404 0.04 -10.83 14.32
CA ARG A 404 1.30 -11.53 14.65
C ARG A 404 1.56 -12.72 13.73
N ILE A 405 2.73 -12.71 13.10
CA ILE A 405 3.27 -13.83 12.33
C ILE A 405 4.44 -14.40 13.14
N VAL A 406 4.42 -15.70 13.39
CA VAL A 406 5.40 -16.39 14.25
C VAL A 406 6.11 -17.47 13.45
N PHE A 407 7.43 -17.43 13.45
CA PHE A 407 8.31 -18.43 12.87
C PHE A 407 9.06 -19.16 13.99
N GLU A 408 8.65 -20.38 14.31
CA GLU A 408 9.39 -21.26 15.23
C GLU A 408 10.37 -22.11 14.42
N ARG A 409 11.67 -22.07 14.76
CA ARG A 409 12.64 -23.09 14.31
C ARG A 409 12.65 -24.20 15.35
N LEU A 410 12.46 -25.44 14.92
CA LEU A 410 12.46 -26.63 15.76
C LEU A 410 13.58 -27.58 15.32
N THR A 411 14.12 -28.34 16.27
CA THR A 411 14.95 -29.51 15.99
C THR A 411 14.21 -30.75 16.49
N CYS A 412 14.02 -31.75 15.62
CA CYS A 412 13.19 -32.92 15.89
C CYS A 412 13.98 -34.23 15.75
N GLY A 413 13.77 -35.16 16.67
CA GLY A 413 14.37 -36.49 16.67
C GLY A 413 13.72 -37.41 15.63
N ALA A 414 14.15 -37.29 14.37
CA ALA A 414 13.81 -38.19 13.25
C ALA A 414 12.32 -38.59 13.17
N PRO A 415 11.39 -37.64 12.98
CA PRO A 415 9.98 -37.95 12.76
C PRO A 415 9.80 -38.88 11.55
N SER A 416 9.01 -39.95 11.72
CA SER A 416 8.97 -41.15 10.84
C SER A 416 8.68 -40.93 9.36
N ASN A 417 8.22 -39.73 8.99
CA ASN A 417 7.73 -39.40 7.66
C ASN A 417 8.71 -38.48 6.89
N PHE A 418 9.88 -38.17 7.47
CA PHE A 418 10.89 -37.28 6.87
C PHE A 418 12.21 -38.03 6.60
N ALA A 419 13.08 -37.43 5.78
CA ALA A 419 14.38 -38.02 5.45
C ALA A 419 15.28 -38.09 6.69
N LYS A 420 16.11 -39.15 6.79
CA LYS A 420 16.95 -39.42 7.97
C LYS A 420 17.94 -38.29 8.32
N ASP A 421 18.34 -37.51 7.33
CA ASP A 421 19.29 -36.41 7.48
C ASP A 421 18.61 -35.05 7.73
N ASP A 422 17.29 -35.04 7.94
CA ASP A 422 16.47 -33.82 8.03
C ASP A 422 15.88 -33.66 9.43
N ASN A 423 16.56 -32.87 10.26
CA ASN A 423 16.23 -32.70 11.68
C ASN A 423 15.87 -31.26 12.08
N ILE A 424 15.88 -30.28 11.16
CA ILE A 424 15.54 -28.88 11.43
C ILE A 424 14.31 -28.47 10.64
N PHE A 425 13.30 -27.97 11.35
CA PHE A 425 11.98 -27.63 10.81
C PHE A 425 11.61 -26.19 11.13
N LEU A 426 10.83 -25.58 10.24
CA LEU A 426 10.15 -24.31 10.41
C LEU A 426 8.66 -24.58 10.66
N ARG A 427 8.07 -23.92 11.66
CA ARG A 427 6.62 -23.88 11.88
C ARG A 427 6.14 -22.43 11.88
N THR A 428 5.25 -22.10 10.95
CA THR A 428 4.69 -20.76 10.80
C THR A 428 3.30 -20.67 11.41
N PHE A 429 3.01 -19.60 12.14
CA PHE A 429 1.67 -19.23 12.58
C PHE A 429 1.32 -17.84 12.03
N VAL A 430 0.07 -17.64 11.61
CA VAL A 430 -0.51 -16.32 11.34
C VAL A 430 -1.70 -16.15 12.27
N ASN A 431 -1.65 -15.16 13.15
CA ASN A 431 -2.70 -14.86 14.15
C ASN A 431 -3.19 -16.10 14.92
N ASP A 432 -2.22 -16.84 15.47
CA ASP A 432 -2.35 -18.11 16.21
C ASP A 432 -2.71 -19.36 15.38
N VAL A 433 -3.07 -19.21 14.10
CA VAL A 433 -3.36 -20.35 13.22
C VAL A 433 -2.06 -20.90 12.63
N VAL A 434 -1.72 -22.15 12.96
CA VAL A 434 -0.62 -22.90 12.31
C VAL A 434 -0.91 -22.97 10.81
N GLN A 435 0.04 -22.55 9.99
CA GLN A 435 -0.06 -22.69 8.55
C GLN A 435 0.16 -24.16 8.17
N LYS A 436 -0.80 -24.74 7.45
CA LYS A 436 -0.86 -26.17 7.10
C LYS A 436 -1.36 -26.32 5.67
N THR A 437 -0.86 -27.31 4.95
CA THR A 437 -1.39 -27.73 3.65
C THR A 437 -2.03 -29.12 3.77
N SER A 438 -2.73 -29.58 2.73
CA SER A 438 -3.22 -30.95 2.63
C SER A 438 -2.10 -31.99 2.75
N GLU A 439 -0.94 -31.71 2.15
CA GLU A 439 0.26 -32.55 2.19
C GLU A 439 1.00 -32.44 3.53
N ASN A 440 0.82 -31.33 4.26
CA ASN A 440 1.46 -31.08 5.56
C ASN A 440 0.44 -30.72 6.66
N PRO A 441 -0.32 -31.70 7.17
CA PRO A 441 -1.27 -31.51 8.27
C PRO A 441 -0.59 -31.19 9.62
N SER A 442 0.74 -31.26 9.70
CA SER A 442 1.51 -30.89 10.89
C SER A 442 1.88 -29.40 10.94
N GLY A 443 2.05 -28.76 9.78
CA GLY A 443 2.62 -27.41 9.65
C GLY A 443 4.14 -27.33 9.89
N LEU A 444 4.84 -28.47 9.96
CA LEU A 444 6.30 -28.54 10.01
C LEU A 444 6.88 -28.59 8.60
N VAL A 445 7.49 -27.51 8.13
CA VAL A 445 8.21 -27.48 6.85
C VAL A 445 9.69 -27.74 7.13
N SER A 446 10.29 -28.70 6.45
CA SER A 446 11.76 -28.90 6.48
C SER A 446 12.48 -27.59 6.15
N LEU A 447 13.45 -27.17 6.97
CA LEU A 447 14.24 -25.97 6.68
C LEU A 447 15.00 -26.11 5.36
N LYS A 448 15.47 -27.32 5.04
CA LYS A 448 16.12 -27.67 3.77
C LYS A 448 15.19 -27.53 2.56
N ASN A 449 13.89 -27.74 2.73
CA ASN A 449 12.89 -27.53 1.68
C ASN A 449 12.42 -26.07 1.62
N PHE A 450 12.25 -25.40 2.75
CA PHE A 450 11.95 -23.96 2.81
C PHE A 450 13.01 -23.14 2.07
N LEU A 451 14.29 -23.38 2.36
CA LEU A 451 15.43 -22.73 1.68
C LEU A 451 15.52 -23.07 0.17
N LYS A 452 14.85 -24.13 -0.28
CA LYS A 452 14.76 -24.52 -1.70
C LYS A 452 13.48 -24.04 -2.40
N SER A 453 12.54 -23.44 -1.67
CA SER A 453 11.29 -22.93 -2.23
C SER A 453 11.54 -21.88 -3.32
N GLU A 454 10.60 -21.74 -4.25
CA GLU A 454 10.63 -20.66 -5.23
C GLU A 454 10.61 -19.27 -4.56
N HIS A 455 9.91 -19.13 -3.44
CA HIS A 455 9.81 -17.91 -2.66
C HIS A 455 11.17 -17.45 -2.11
N VAL A 456 11.93 -18.36 -1.48
CA VAL A 456 13.29 -18.06 -1.02
C VAL A 456 14.25 -17.81 -2.19
N ARG A 457 14.15 -18.56 -3.30
CA ARG A 457 14.96 -18.29 -4.49
C ARG A 457 14.68 -16.91 -5.10
N PHE A 458 13.41 -16.51 -5.18
CA PHE A 458 13.00 -15.17 -5.63
C PHE A 458 13.54 -14.09 -4.69
N GLY A 459 13.45 -14.27 -3.37
CA GLY A 459 14.07 -13.34 -2.41
C GLY A 459 15.59 -13.23 -2.58
N GLN A 460 16.26 -14.37 -2.77
CA GLN A 460 17.71 -14.47 -2.95
C GLN A 460 18.21 -14.07 -4.36
N SER A 461 17.34 -13.96 -5.37
CA SER A 461 17.69 -13.34 -6.65
C SER A 461 17.52 -11.81 -6.65
N GLY A 462 17.12 -11.22 -5.51
CA GLY A 462 16.74 -9.81 -5.40
C GLY A 462 15.32 -9.51 -5.88
N GLY A 463 14.51 -10.54 -6.17
CA GLY A 463 13.18 -10.41 -6.75
C GLY A 463 13.19 -9.56 -8.02
N ASN A 464 12.11 -8.85 -8.27
CA ASN A 464 12.05 -7.84 -9.33
C ASN A 464 12.36 -6.44 -8.76
N TRP A 465 13.22 -6.32 -7.74
CA TRP A 465 13.45 -5.06 -7.02
C TRP A 465 14.19 -4.02 -7.86
N ALA A 466 15.28 -4.39 -8.53
CA ALA A 466 16.02 -3.45 -9.37
C ALA A 466 15.17 -2.95 -10.55
N GLU A 467 14.48 -3.88 -11.20
CA GLU A 467 13.50 -3.65 -12.26
C GLU A 467 12.35 -2.74 -11.77
N LYS A 468 11.39 -3.28 -11.00
CA LYS A 468 10.12 -2.61 -10.70
C LYS A 468 10.25 -1.39 -9.77
N CYS A 469 11.32 -1.23 -9.00
CA CYS A 469 11.43 -0.07 -8.09
C CYS A 469 12.26 1.10 -8.63
N PHE A 470 13.05 0.91 -9.70
CA PHE A 470 13.97 1.92 -10.21
C PHE A 470 14.08 2.01 -11.74
N ASP A 471 13.84 0.92 -12.49
CA ASP A 471 13.65 1.02 -13.93
C ASP A 471 12.18 1.35 -14.24
N SER A 472 11.91 2.64 -14.46
CA SER A 472 10.59 3.12 -14.85
C SER A 472 10.15 2.66 -16.25
N GLN A 473 11.05 2.12 -17.09
CA GLN A 473 10.63 1.48 -18.34
C GLN A 473 9.85 0.18 -18.07
N SER A 474 10.28 -0.61 -17.08
CA SER A 474 9.69 -1.92 -16.77
C SER A 474 8.21 -1.89 -16.40
N ILE A 475 7.76 -0.83 -15.74
CA ILE A 475 6.35 -0.63 -15.36
C ILE A 475 5.55 -0.14 -16.57
N LEU A 476 6.11 0.77 -17.37
CA LEU A 476 5.45 1.25 -18.58
C LEU A 476 5.26 0.12 -19.61
N ARG A 477 6.17 -0.85 -19.67
CA ARG A 477 6.04 -2.10 -20.46
C ARG A 477 4.91 -3.03 -19.96
N GLU A 478 4.45 -2.89 -18.72
CA GLU A 478 3.39 -3.72 -18.12
C GLU A 478 2.04 -2.99 -17.98
N MET A 479 2.06 -1.65 -17.90
CA MET A 479 0.88 -0.84 -17.60
C MET A 479 0.34 0.00 -18.76
N ASP A 480 1.03 0.10 -19.90
CA ASP A 480 0.49 0.80 -21.07
C ASP A 480 0.95 0.26 -22.44
N ASN A 481 -0.03 -0.03 -23.31
CA ASN A 481 0.10 -0.23 -24.76
C ASN A 481 0.98 -1.39 -25.31
N ASP A 482 0.70 -2.62 -24.85
CA ASP A 482 1.00 -3.86 -25.62
C ASP A 482 -0.27 -4.64 -26.02
N ASP A 483 -1.42 -3.96 -26.02
CA ASP A 483 -2.69 -4.51 -26.54
C ASP A 483 -2.66 -4.52 -28.08
N TYR A 484 -2.77 -5.72 -28.67
CA TYR A 484 -2.71 -5.98 -30.12
C TYR A 484 -3.73 -5.16 -30.93
N TRP A 485 -4.78 -4.65 -30.28
CA TRP A 485 -5.85 -3.85 -30.88
C TRP A 485 -5.63 -2.33 -30.78
N SER A 486 -4.54 -1.87 -30.15
CA SER A 486 -4.23 -0.45 -30.04
C SER A 486 -3.85 0.15 -31.39
N ILE A 487 -4.66 1.10 -31.85
CA ILE A 487 -4.47 1.79 -33.13
C ILE A 487 -3.15 2.59 -33.10
N ASP A 488 -2.84 3.23 -31.97
CA ASP A 488 -1.66 4.07 -31.80
C ASP A 488 -0.37 3.25 -31.68
N ALA A 489 -0.46 2.04 -31.10
CA ALA A 489 0.63 1.05 -31.16
C ALA A 489 0.89 0.62 -32.61
N ILE A 490 -0.15 0.24 -33.36
CA ILE A 490 -0.05 -0.13 -34.79
C ILE A 490 0.57 1.02 -35.62
N ILE A 491 0.24 2.29 -35.32
CA ILE A 491 0.81 3.47 -35.99
C ILE A 491 2.31 3.65 -35.65
N ALA A 492 2.71 3.42 -34.39
CA ALA A 492 4.11 3.46 -33.97
C ALA A 492 4.93 2.29 -34.56
N ASP A 493 4.35 1.10 -34.61
CA ASP A 493 4.98 -0.14 -35.09
C ASP A 493 5.09 -0.21 -36.62
N ASN A 494 4.27 0.56 -37.33
CA ASN A 494 4.35 0.70 -38.80
C ASN A 494 5.39 1.75 -39.26
N GLN A 495 6.12 2.41 -38.35
CA GLN A 495 7.22 3.29 -38.75
C GLN A 495 8.37 2.48 -39.36
N LYS A 496 8.91 2.95 -40.48
CA LYS A 496 10.04 2.30 -41.17
C LYS A 496 11.36 2.59 -40.46
N LEU A 497 12.23 1.59 -40.40
CA LEU A 497 13.61 1.68 -39.94
C LEU A 497 14.59 1.31 -41.07
N PRO A 498 15.67 2.08 -41.27
CA PRO A 498 16.74 1.72 -42.19
C PRO A 498 17.63 0.65 -41.57
N CYS A 499 17.47 -0.59 -42.05
CA CYS A 499 18.17 -1.77 -41.57
C CYS A 499 19.27 -2.20 -42.54
N THR A 500 20.29 -2.90 -42.03
CA THR A 500 21.34 -3.57 -42.81
C THR A 500 21.35 -5.05 -42.46
N PHE A 501 21.06 -5.91 -43.43
CA PHE A 501 21.01 -7.37 -43.21
C PHE A 501 22.41 -7.93 -42.96
N GLN A 502 22.52 -8.85 -41.99
CA GLN A 502 23.79 -9.49 -41.61
C GLN A 502 23.98 -10.88 -42.24
N LEU A 503 23.00 -11.34 -43.03
CA LEU A 503 22.94 -12.67 -43.64
C LEU A 503 22.23 -12.59 -44.99
N ASP A 504 22.51 -13.54 -45.89
CA ASP A 504 21.73 -13.78 -47.10
C ASP A 504 20.34 -14.36 -46.73
N VAL A 505 19.25 -13.70 -47.16
CA VAL A 505 17.87 -14.10 -46.87
C VAL A 505 17.12 -14.44 -48.15
N GLN A 506 17.03 -15.73 -48.45
CA GLN A 506 16.43 -16.26 -49.67
C GLN A 506 14.92 -15.97 -49.77
N GLY A 507 14.44 -15.67 -50.98
CA GLY A 507 13.01 -15.51 -51.27
C GLY A 507 12.35 -14.22 -50.76
N LEU A 508 13.07 -13.30 -50.09
CA LEU A 508 12.54 -12.06 -49.52
C LEU A 508 12.93 -10.77 -50.25
N GLY A 509 13.57 -10.83 -51.42
CA GLY A 509 14.02 -9.64 -52.17
C GLY A 509 12.90 -8.67 -52.59
N TYR A 510 11.64 -9.10 -52.52
CA TYR A 510 10.46 -8.25 -52.72
C TYR A 510 10.21 -7.22 -51.60
N LEU A 511 10.84 -7.35 -50.41
CA LEU A 511 10.58 -6.47 -49.26
C LEU A 511 10.98 -5.00 -49.49
N ASP A 512 11.95 -4.74 -50.38
CA ASP A 512 12.34 -3.38 -50.80
C ASP A 512 11.56 -2.89 -52.03
N GLY A 513 10.57 -3.66 -52.50
CA GLY A 513 9.80 -3.38 -53.72
C GLY A 513 10.53 -3.71 -55.03
N GLY A 514 11.68 -4.41 -54.95
CA GLY A 514 12.47 -4.84 -56.10
C GLY A 514 11.99 -6.14 -56.76
N ASN A 515 12.65 -6.50 -57.86
CA ASN A 515 12.44 -7.76 -58.60
C ASN A 515 13.47 -8.86 -58.23
N GLU A 516 14.28 -8.66 -57.19
CA GLU A 516 15.29 -9.64 -56.75
C GLU A 516 14.63 -10.77 -55.95
N SER A 517 15.17 -11.99 -56.04
CA SER A 517 14.63 -13.13 -55.29
C SER A 517 15.02 -13.08 -53.81
N ASP A 518 16.26 -12.71 -53.51
CA ASP A 518 16.88 -12.80 -52.20
C ASP A 518 17.31 -11.41 -51.73
N ILE A 519 17.31 -11.18 -50.42
CA ILE A 519 18.08 -10.09 -49.82
C ILE A 519 19.50 -10.59 -49.59
N LYS A 520 20.52 -9.81 -49.93
CA LYS A 520 21.93 -10.18 -49.73
C LYS A 520 22.52 -9.66 -48.43
N GLU A 521 23.56 -10.32 -47.95
CA GLU A 521 24.38 -9.83 -46.84
C GLU A 521 24.82 -8.37 -47.10
N LEU A 522 24.76 -7.52 -46.08
CA LEU A 522 25.02 -6.07 -46.12
C LEU A 522 24.06 -5.24 -46.99
N ALA A 523 23.00 -5.84 -47.58
CA ALA A 523 21.94 -5.08 -48.23
C ALA A 523 21.20 -4.18 -47.23
N LYS A 524 20.69 -3.06 -47.71
CA LYS A 524 20.00 -2.04 -46.92
C LYS A 524 18.58 -1.84 -47.42
N SER A 525 17.61 -1.90 -46.51
CA SER A 525 16.19 -1.74 -46.83
C SER A 525 15.46 -1.05 -45.68
N GLU A 526 14.38 -0.34 -46.00
CA GLU A 526 13.54 0.32 -45.01
C GLU A 526 12.31 -0.52 -44.67
N ILE A 527 12.39 -1.32 -43.60
CA ILE A 527 11.32 -2.23 -43.16
C ILE A 527 10.58 -1.71 -41.91
N PRO A 528 9.30 -2.06 -41.70
CA PRO A 528 8.54 -1.59 -40.53
C PRO A 528 9.09 -2.09 -39.19
N PHE A 529 8.93 -1.31 -38.12
CA PHE A 529 9.43 -1.62 -36.78
C PHE A 529 8.98 -3.01 -36.27
N TRP A 530 7.71 -3.40 -36.46
CA TRP A 530 7.21 -4.71 -36.04
C TRP A 530 8.00 -5.89 -36.62
N LEU A 531 8.56 -5.74 -37.83
CA LEU A 531 9.41 -6.75 -38.45
C LEU A 531 10.84 -6.67 -37.91
N VAL A 532 11.37 -5.46 -37.71
CA VAL A 532 12.72 -5.23 -37.17
C VAL A 532 12.88 -5.78 -35.77
N GLN A 533 11.89 -5.64 -34.90
CA GLN A 533 11.93 -6.19 -33.54
C GLN A 533 12.27 -7.69 -33.57
N THR A 534 11.61 -8.46 -34.44
CA THR A 534 11.86 -9.90 -34.57
C THR A 534 13.22 -10.21 -35.20
N LEU A 535 13.60 -9.48 -36.25
CA LEU A 535 14.85 -9.72 -36.99
C LEU A 535 16.10 -9.29 -36.19
N ALA A 536 16.04 -8.19 -35.43
CA ALA A 536 17.15 -7.68 -34.63
C ALA A 536 17.42 -8.53 -33.39
N ILE A 537 16.36 -9.02 -32.71
CA ILE A 537 16.48 -9.95 -31.57
C ILE A 537 17.18 -11.28 -31.95
N ASN A 538 17.19 -11.63 -33.24
CA ASN A 538 17.78 -12.85 -33.77
C ASN A 538 18.99 -12.56 -34.69
N ASP A 539 19.65 -11.40 -34.55
CA ASP A 539 20.86 -10.98 -35.27
C ASP A 539 20.78 -10.91 -36.82
N PHE A 540 19.59 -11.05 -37.42
CA PHE A 540 19.43 -10.99 -38.89
C PHE A 540 19.65 -9.59 -39.47
N VAL A 541 19.39 -8.53 -38.70
CA VAL A 541 19.56 -7.14 -39.11
C VAL A 541 20.19 -6.29 -38.01
N THR A 542 21.06 -5.37 -38.41
CA THR A 542 21.46 -4.23 -37.59
C THR A 542 20.74 -2.97 -38.07
N PHE A 543 20.45 -2.03 -37.17
CA PHE A 543 19.85 -0.74 -37.49
C PHE A 543 20.57 0.39 -36.76
N ASN A 544 20.37 1.63 -37.20
CA ASN A 544 20.92 2.81 -36.53
C ASN A 544 19.78 3.61 -35.87
N ILE A 545 20.07 4.33 -34.79
CA ILE A 545 19.11 5.24 -34.14
C ILE A 545 18.53 6.20 -35.20
N PRO A 546 17.20 6.24 -35.41
CA PRO A 546 16.59 7.06 -36.46
C PRO A 546 16.86 8.55 -36.34
N GLN A 547 16.74 9.26 -37.47
CA GLN A 547 16.91 10.71 -37.54
C GLN A 547 16.05 11.47 -36.51
N ALA A 548 14.85 10.95 -36.22
CA ALA A 548 13.91 11.42 -35.20
C ALA A 548 14.50 11.53 -33.78
N PHE A 549 15.55 10.76 -33.47
CA PHE A 549 16.21 10.69 -32.16
C PHE A 549 17.72 11.00 -32.24
N SER A 550 18.17 11.49 -33.40
CA SER A 550 19.56 11.85 -33.69
C SER A 550 20.11 12.93 -32.76
N ASN A 551 21.44 13.00 -32.66
CA ASN A 551 22.15 14.01 -31.86
C ASN A 551 21.73 15.46 -32.20
N ARG A 552 21.29 15.73 -33.44
CA ARG A 552 20.78 17.05 -33.84
C ARG A 552 19.44 17.38 -33.19
N VAL A 553 18.49 16.44 -33.21
CA VAL A 553 17.15 16.62 -32.63
C VAL A 553 17.26 16.70 -31.10
N ARG A 554 18.00 15.76 -30.51
CA ARG A 554 18.43 15.73 -29.11
C ARG A 554 18.97 17.09 -28.61
N ASN A 555 19.90 17.69 -29.35
CA ASN A 555 20.50 18.97 -28.95
C ASN A 555 19.51 20.14 -29.05
N ALA A 556 18.56 20.12 -29.99
CA ALA A 556 17.48 21.11 -30.06
C ALA A 556 16.50 20.95 -28.88
N LEU A 557 16.12 19.72 -28.55
CA LEU A 557 15.23 19.42 -27.42
C LEU A 557 15.83 19.80 -26.07
N ASN A 558 17.14 19.54 -25.89
CA ASN A 558 17.88 19.94 -24.68
C ASN A 558 18.11 21.46 -24.58
N ALA A 559 18.04 22.20 -25.70
CA ALA A 559 18.18 23.65 -25.71
C ALA A 559 16.84 24.37 -25.45
N GLU A 560 15.78 23.98 -26.16
CA GLU A 560 14.40 24.42 -25.89
C GLU A 560 13.40 23.43 -26.50
N SER A 561 12.96 22.45 -25.68
CA SER A 561 12.02 21.39 -26.07
C SER A 561 10.69 21.90 -26.66
N ARG A 562 10.25 23.12 -26.31
CA ARG A 562 9.01 23.71 -26.84
C ARG A 562 9.18 24.29 -28.24
N SER A 563 10.41 24.61 -28.66
CA SER A 563 10.70 25.09 -30.02
C SER A 563 10.64 23.99 -31.09
N VAL A 564 10.67 22.72 -30.68
CA VAL A 564 10.72 21.57 -31.60
C VAL A 564 9.31 21.10 -31.95
N LYS A 565 9.01 20.99 -33.25
CA LYS A 565 7.77 20.41 -33.75
C LYS A 565 7.90 18.88 -33.81
N LEU A 566 7.48 18.19 -32.75
CA LEU A 566 7.58 16.73 -32.63
C LEU A 566 6.76 16.01 -33.71
N SER A 567 5.63 16.60 -34.11
CA SER A 567 4.79 16.19 -35.25
C SER A 567 5.56 16.00 -36.56
N ASN A 568 6.68 16.71 -36.76
CA ASN A 568 7.50 16.63 -37.97
C ASN A 568 8.66 15.62 -37.87
N LEU A 569 8.83 14.92 -36.75
CA LEU A 569 9.94 13.98 -36.52
C LEU A 569 9.60 12.53 -36.93
N VAL A 570 8.32 12.21 -37.11
CA VAL A 570 7.78 10.88 -37.45
C VAL A 570 6.75 11.03 -38.58
N GLY A 571 6.44 9.95 -39.31
CA GLY A 571 5.50 9.97 -40.44
C GLY A 571 4.08 10.44 -40.06
N GLY A 572 3.25 10.71 -41.07
CA GLY A 572 2.07 11.62 -41.06
C GLY A 572 0.90 11.41 -40.07
N LEU A 573 1.05 10.60 -39.02
CA LEU A 573 0.20 10.62 -37.83
C LEU A 573 0.94 11.09 -36.56
N GLY A 574 2.27 11.13 -36.58
CA GLY A 574 3.11 11.81 -35.59
C GLY A 574 3.09 11.19 -34.21
N MET A 575 3.55 9.95 -34.05
CA MET A 575 3.71 9.26 -32.76
C MET A 575 5.19 9.24 -32.34
N TRP A 576 5.73 10.36 -31.84
CA TRP A 576 7.15 10.46 -31.51
C TRP A 576 7.48 9.79 -30.18
N TYR A 577 6.64 9.94 -29.16
CA TYR A 577 6.84 9.21 -27.90
C TYR A 577 6.57 7.72 -28.08
N GLY A 578 5.45 7.32 -28.71
CA GLY A 578 5.15 5.92 -29.04
C GLY A 578 6.28 5.20 -29.79
N PHE A 579 6.76 5.75 -30.91
CA PHE A 579 7.87 5.15 -31.67
C PHE A 579 9.19 5.14 -30.86
N GLY A 580 9.43 6.15 -30.03
CA GLY A 580 10.56 6.18 -29.10
C GLY A 580 10.48 5.09 -28.02
N ARG A 581 9.30 4.88 -27.42
CA ARG A 581 9.03 3.81 -26.44
C ARG A 581 9.29 2.43 -27.04
N ARG A 582 8.84 2.21 -28.28
CA ARG A 582 9.11 0.98 -29.04
C ARG A 582 10.59 0.74 -29.27
N LEU A 583 11.34 1.73 -29.77
CA LEU A 583 12.79 1.65 -29.98
C LEU A 583 13.57 1.33 -28.71
N VAL A 584 13.19 1.89 -27.56
CA VAL A 584 13.79 1.60 -26.25
C VAL A 584 13.75 0.10 -25.91
N GLY A 585 12.79 -0.66 -26.43
CA GLY A 585 12.68 -2.11 -26.22
C GLY A 585 13.69 -2.97 -26.99
N ILE A 586 14.41 -2.41 -27.96
CA ILE A 586 15.35 -3.15 -28.85
C ILE A 586 16.74 -2.49 -28.99
N LEU A 587 17.11 -1.63 -28.04
CA LEU A 587 18.40 -0.94 -27.99
C LEU A 587 19.23 -1.43 -26.79
N ASP A 588 20.57 -1.45 -26.92
CA ASP A 588 21.47 -1.74 -25.80
C ASP A 588 21.20 -0.83 -24.59
N ASP A 589 21.39 -1.32 -23.35
CA ASP A 589 21.11 -0.58 -22.11
C ASP A 589 21.58 0.90 -22.11
N PRO A 590 22.80 1.26 -22.57
CA PRO A 590 23.24 2.66 -22.59
C PRO A 590 22.46 3.51 -23.61
N GLN A 591 22.03 2.93 -24.72
CA GLN A 591 21.26 3.59 -25.77
C GLN A 591 19.77 3.68 -25.37
N ALA A 592 19.21 2.61 -24.81
CA ALA A 592 17.85 2.57 -24.27
C ALA A 592 17.66 3.58 -23.12
N THR A 593 18.57 3.58 -22.14
CA THR A 593 18.58 4.53 -21.01
C THR A 593 18.71 5.97 -21.50
N TYR A 594 19.54 6.22 -22.53
CA TYR A 594 19.65 7.55 -23.13
C TYR A 594 18.33 7.98 -23.76
N LEU A 595 17.72 7.12 -24.59
CA LEU A 595 16.51 7.45 -25.33
C LEU A 595 15.31 7.65 -24.39
N SER A 596 15.10 6.78 -23.38
CA SER A 596 14.04 6.97 -22.40
C SER A 596 14.20 8.28 -21.60
N THR A 597 15.44 8.67 -21.29
CA THR A 597 15.73 9.95 -20.63
C THR A 597 15.38 11.14 -21.52
N LEU A 598 15.67 11.08 -22.83
CA LEU A 598 15.32 12.13 -23.78
C LEU A 598 13.80 12.28 -23.92
N LEU A 599 13.07 11.17 -24.06
CA LEU A 599 11.61 11.16 -24.17
C LEU A 599 10.95 11.77 -22.91
N LEU A 600 11.27 11.23 -21.73
CA LEU A 600 10.68 11.66 -20.46
C LEU A 600 10.99 13.13 -20.13
N THR A 601 12.21 13.58 -20.41
CA THR A 601 12.61 14.99 -20.21
C THR A 601 11.88 15.93 -21.16
N THR A 602 11.72 15.54 -22.43
CA THR A 602 10.99 16.31 -23.45
C THR A 602 9.52 16.49 -23.05
N PHE A 603 8.85 15.41 -22.64
CA PHE A 603 7.46 15.46 -22.18
C PHE A 603 7.30 16.36 -20.94
N LYS A 604 8.16 16.18 -19.92
CA LYS A 604 8.13 16.97 -18.67
C LYS A 604 8.25 18.48 -18.89
N PHE A 605 9.05 18.93 -19.87
CA PHE A 605 9.19 20.36 -20.18
C PHE A 605 8.08 20.91 -21.08
N ARG A 606 7.41 20.07 -21.89
CA ARG A 606 6.33 20.49 -22.80
C ARG A 606 4.95 20.46 -22.15
N ALA A 607 4.68 19.54 -21.23
CA ALA A 607 3.38 19.37 -20.58
C ALA A 607 2.80 20.67 -19.92
N PRO A 608 3.59 21.54 -19.27
CA PRO A 608 3.07 22.81 -18.73
C PRO A 608 2.56 23.77 -19.82
N GLU A 609 3.27 23.83 -20.95
CA GLU A 609 2.88 24.66 -22.11
C GLU A 609 1.62 24.08 -22.79
N ILE A 610 1.52 22.74 -22.91
CA ILE A 610 0.30 22.06 -23.42
C ILE A 610 -0.91 22.44 -22.56
N GLN A 611 -0.76 22.41 -21.24
CA GLN A 611 -1.82 22.76 -20.29
C GLN A 611 -2.24 24.24 -20.38
N ASP A 612 -1.28 25.17 -20.44
CA ASP A 612 -1.57 26.61 -20.58
C ASP A 612 -2.29 26.92 -21.90
N GLN A 613 -1.75 26.41 -23.02
CA GLN A 613 -2.35 26.61 -24.34
C GLN A 613 -3.75 25.96 -24.45
N ALA A 614 -4.00 24.85 -23.75
CA ALA A 614 -5.31 24.21 -23.69
C ALA A 614 -6.32 25.02 -22.85
N GLN A 615 -5.90 25.59 -21.72
CA GLN A 615 -6.73 26.48 -20.91
C GLN A 615 -7.04 27.79 -21.64
N HIS A 616 -6.04 28.41 -22.27
CA HIS A 616 -6.21 29.59 -23.12
C HIS A 616 -7.21 29.31 -24.26
N ALA A 617 -7.06 28.19 -24.97
CA ALA A 617 -7.98 27.78 -26.04
C ALA A 617 -9.36 27.31 -25.54
N ALA A 618 -9.54 27.01 -24.25
CA ALA A 618 -10.84 26.79 -23.61
C ALA A 618 -11.54 28.10 -23.20
N SER A 619 -10.79 29.17 -22.94
CA SER A 619 -11.32 30.46 -22.50
C SER A 619 -12.02 31.25 -23.61
N ILE A 620 -11.57 31.07 -24.85
CA ILE A 620 -11.96 31.82 -26.07
C ILE A 620 -13.34 31.38 -26.57
N THR A 621 -14.18 32.35 -26.96
CA THR A 621 -15.50 32.09 -27.55
C THR A 621 -15.41 31.70 -29.04
N SER A 622 -16.36 30.90 -29.52
CA SER A 622 -16.35 30.27 -30.85
C SER A 622 -16.14 31.24 -32.04
N HIS A 623 -16.56 32.49 -31.90
CA HIS A 623 -16.45 33.50 -32.95
C HIS A 623 -15.03 34.10 -33.10
N ALA A 624 -14.19 33.99 -32.06
CA ALA A 624 -12.79 34.43 -32.10
C ALA A 624 -11.81 33.28 -32.41
N GLN A 625 -12.29 32.03 -32.45
CA GLN A 625 -11.47 30.83 -32.64
C GLN A 625 -10.73 30.80 -33.99
N ALA A 626 -11.27 31.47 -35.02
CA ALA A 626 -10.62 31.65 -36.33
C ALA A 626 -9.43 32.64 -36.31
N SER A 627 -9.22 33.40 -35.23
CA SER A 627 -8.12 34.36 -35.09
C SER A 627 -6.85 33.77 -34.46
N LEU A 628 -6.86 32.49 -34.07
CA LEU A 628 -5.68 31.73 -33.61
C LEU A 628 -4.81 31.31 -34.80
N GLY A 629 -4.27 32.28 -35.53
CA GLY A 629 -3.51 32.07 -36.76
C GLY A 629 -2.18 31.32 -36.53
N SER A 630 -1.82 30.47 -37.49
CA SER A 630 -0.59 29.66 -37.55
C SER A 630 0.66 30.50 -37.89
N GLY A 631 0.90 31.55 -37.10
CA GLY A 631 1.98 32.52 -37.27
C GLY A 631 2.32 33.28 -35.97
N THR A 632 1.94 32.70 -34.83
CA THR A 632 2.35 33.14 -33.48
C THR A 632 3.02 31.94 -32.80
N GLY A 633 3.97 32.15 -31.88
CA GLY A 633 4.68 31.04 -31.22
C GLY A 633 3.75 30.03 -30.53
N ALA A 634 2.61 30.52 -29.99
CA ALA A 634 1.54 29.69 -29.43
C ALA A 634 0.84 28.81 -30.49
N GLY A 635 0.62 29.33 -31.69
CA GLY A 635 0.15 28.54 -32.83
C GLY A 635 1.20 27.54 -33.31
N GLU A 636 2.46 27.98 -33.45
CA GLU A 636 3.56 27.14 -33.93
C GLU A 636 3.88 25.96 -32.99
N PHE A 637 3.73 26.15 -31.68
CA PHE A 637 3.82 25.07 -30.69
C PHE A 637 2.68 24.07 -30.85
N ARG A 638 1.44 24.56 -31.05
CA ARG A 638 0.24 23.73 -31.24
C ARG A 638 0.28 22.91 -32.55
N ASP A 639 0.81 23.48 -33.62
CA ASP A 639 1.13 22.76 -34.88
C ASP A 639 2.28 21.74 -34.68
N GLY A 640 3.07 21.92 -33.63
CA GLY A 640 4.21 21.09 -33.25
C GLY A 640 3.89 19.92 -32.31
N LEU A 641 2.63 19.75 -31.90
CA LEU A 641 2.20 18.68 -30.99
C LEU A 641 2.08 17.35 -31.73
N GLU A 642 2.64 16.31 -31.14
CA GLU A 642 2.54 14.94 -31.64
C GLU A 642 1.23 14.25 -31.15
N GLY A 643 1.04 12.93 -31.32
CA GLY A 643 -0.23 12.23 -31.07
C GLY A 643 -0.74 12.30 -29.64
N GLU A 644 0.06 11.81 -28.70
CA GLU A 644 -0.23 11.77 -27.27
C GLU A 644 -0.40 13.20 -26.73
N GLU A 645 0.39 14.16 -27.24
CA GLU A 645 0.27 15.58 -26.88
C GLU A 645 -1.02 16.24 -27.39
N ARG A 646 -1.55 15.83 -28.55
CA ARG A 646 -2.83 16.33 -29.08
C ARG A 646 -4.03 15.77 -28.31
N GLU A 647 -3.97 14.52 -27.87
CA GLU A 647 -4.98 13.96 -26.97
C GLU A 647 -4.95 14.67 -25.61
N LEU A 648 -3.77 14.81 -25.00
CA LEU A 648 -3.59 15.53 -23.74
C LEU A 648 -4.13 16.97 -23.84
N PHE A 649 -3.83 17.69 -24.93
CA PHE A 649 -4.38 19.02 -25.20
C PHE A 649 -5.92 19.02 -25.26
N ALA A 650 -6.53 18.03 -25.92
CA ALA A 650 -7.99 17.93 -26.03
C ALA A 650 -8.66 17.65 -24.68
N ILE A 651 -8.10 16.73 -23.88
CA ILE A 651 -8.56 16.41 -22.52
C ILE A 651 -8.43 17.62 -21.60
N ALA A 652 -7.28 18.31 -21.64
CA ALA A 652 -7.04 19.53 -20.87
C ALA A 652 -8.03 20.66 -21.25
N GLN A 653 -8.29 20.84 -22.55
CA GLN A 653 -9.22 21.86 -23.04
C GLN A 653 -10.66 21.58 -22.60
N ASP A 654 -11.11 20.31 -22.67
CA ASP A 654 -12.46 19.94 -22.22
C ASP A 654 -12.60 20.03 -20.69
N SER A 655 -11.58 19.62 -19.94
CA SER A 655 -11.51 19.81 -18.48
C SER A 655 -11.65 21.30 -18.09
N ALA A 656 -10.91 22.18 -18.78
CA ALA A 656 -10.99 23.63 -18.56
C ALA A 656 -12.38 24.21 -18.91
N ARG A 657 -13.02 23.74 -19.99
CA ARG A 657 -14.42 24.11 -20.32
C ARG A 657 -15.41 23.69 -19.24
N ARG A 658 -15.30 22.45 -18.74
CA ARG A 658 -16.16 21.94 -17.66
C ARG A 658 -15.97 22.72 -16.36
N MET A 659 -14.72 23.04 -16.02
CA MET A 659 -14.38 23.85 -14.84
C MET A 659 -14.99 25.25 -14.92
N LYS A 660 -14.90 25.90 -16.09
CA LYS A 660 -15.54 27.20 -16.35
C LYS A 660 -17.07 27.11 -16.24
N HIS A 661 -17.70 26.14 -16.91
CA HIS A 661 -19.16 25.95 -16.83
C HIS A 661 -19.64 25.73 -15.38
N TRP A 662 -18.90 24.98 -14.56
CA TRP A 662 -19.21 24.79 -13.14
C TRP A 662 -19.16 26.11 -12.37
N TYR A 663 -18.12 26.93 -12.61
CA TYR A 663 -17.96 28.24 -11.97
C TYR A 663 -19.06 29.23 -12.39
N ASP A 664 -19.37 29.30 -13.70
CA ASP A 664 -20.44 30.13 -14.26
C ASP A 664 -21.81 29.70 -13.70
N SER A 665 -22.05 28.40 -13.52
CA SER A 665 -23.30 27.89 -12.91
C SER A 665 -23.45 28.19 -11.41
N ASN A 666 -22.34 28.26 -10.66
CA ASN A 666 -22.35 28.54 -9.21
C ASN A 666 -22.24 30.05 -8.88
N SER A 667 -22.01 30.90 -9.87
CA SER A 667 -22.01 32.37 -9.75
C SER A 667 -23.31 33.01 -10.28
N SER A 668 -24.24 32.17 -10.78
CA SER A 668 -25.58 32.55 -11.24
C SER A 668 -26.67 32.29 -10.17
N SER A 669 -26.28 32.05 -8.91
CA SER A 669 -27.12 31.64 -7.78
C SER A 669 -26.74 32.34 -6.48
#